data_AF-A0A1H3VVB4-F1
#
_entry.id   AF-A0A1H3VVB4-F1
#
_cell.length_a   1.000
_cell.length_b   1.000
_cell.length_c   1.000
_cell.angle_alpha   90.00
_cell.angle_beta   90.00
_cell.angle_gamma   90.00
#
_symmetry.space_group_name_H-M   'P 1'
#
loop_
_entity.id
_entity.type
_entity.pdbx_description
1 polymer ?
#
loop_
_entity_poly.entity_id
_entity_poly.type
_entity_poly.pdbx_seq_one_letter_code
_entity_poly.pdbx_strand_id
1 'polypeptide(L)'
;MQKVLILANCQGPALAKILEKVVDRQGNRLFEVLNLKPVYELTHEQQPLLEELCGQCDILLYQPHIKHRFTPEWRTSDFWVSTTSATHAISFPSLYFAGYNPELTYLRNKKNQHLNAGFVDYHDKRVVKLFLEGRSDNEIKHSFHRLQPVREDVEAVLNDTLAELRRREQEQELDIAVADFVERNFTKERLFYTYNHPANAVLYEVVRQLLRKLGCGDVPVPKVEQELLRYDYFPIAPAVRKYLDLQFSDDGEYYRIQGEDLRRDQVVDRYLDIYRNNRDWVNEAATFTDERWLNRKKLILHIGQSKTGTTSFQSFCFKHRKKLLAEGTLYPEAGLLFTHHRHLALHYKGEKRDDALVKKLKQEIAASDCERVLLSCESFEDLNRDQAEEFLGDFSDMDVSIVCTLRNRLDWIQSMYAEYVKKAWFSGSFSQFIGYRKVHPQFDRILNWKVGLSRRENQIIRHVHKLLSDRASLSFWLDLLPREKLIFASAEAAKFWELLSHECGISKPVVEESEEKRLNPSPSVQAVEFARMHFRRQGIHDLHYPIAMHFSLRLDKDFAPNNSPASFFRSNEQIRAFLSRYIADDIWLQQNFGFSRSDVTHLHEKTLSVTGHLSREFKMRANDIADTYQSVLSKFS
;
A
#
# COMPACT_ATOMS: atom_id res chain seq x y z
N MET A 1 -3.14 19.64 -56.21
CA MET A 1 -3.25 18.97 -54.89
C MET A 1 -4.19 17.80 -55.10
N GLN A 2 -3.94 16.65 -54.49
CA GLN A 2 -4.85 15.52 -54.53
C GLN A 2 -5.96 15.73 -53.50
N LYS A 3 -7.21 15.52 -53.90
CA LYS A 3 -8.38 15.63 -53.03
C LYS A 3 -8.50 14.39 -52.14
N VAL A 4 -8.48 14.58 -50.83
CA VAL A 4 -8.56 13.50 -49.84
C VAL A 4 -9.91 13.59 -49.11
N LEU A 5 -10.70 12.52 -49.20
CA LEU A 5 -11.89 12.34 -48.35
C LEU A 5 -11.53 11.39 -47.20
N ILE A 6 -11.87 11.78 -45.96
CA ILE A 6 -11.58 10.98 -44.77
C ILE A 6 -12.89 10.51 -44.14
N LEU A 7 -13.12 9.20 -44.11
CA LEU A 7 -14.30 8.58 -43.50
C LEU A 7 -13.90 7.76 -42.28
N ALA A 8 -13.89 8.41 -41.11
CA ALA A 8 -13.44 7.84 -39.85
C ALA A 8 -14.23 8.42 -38.67
N ASN A 9 -13.95 7.90 -37.46
CA ASN A 9 -14.50 8.45 -36.21
C ASN A 9 -13.84 9.81 -35.86
N CYS A 10 -13.80 10.19 -34.57
CA CYS A 10 -13.14 11.43 -34.10
C CYS A 10 -11.66 11.57 -34.53
N GLN A 11 -11.01 10.48 -34.93
CA GLN A 11 -9.63 10.45 -35.43
C GLN A 11 -9.50 11.01 -36.86
N GLY A 12 -10.57 10.99 -37.66
CA GLY A 12 -10.59 11.52 -39.03
C GLY A 12 -10.32 13.03 -39.10
N PRO A 13 -11.08 13.86 -38.38
CA PRO A 13 -10.81 15.30 -38.29
C PRO A 13 -9.41 15.64 -37.76
N ALA A 14 -8.82 14.80 -36.92
CA ALA A 14 -7.45 14.97 -36.45
C ALA A 14 -6.43 14.70 -37.58
N LEU A 15 -6.62 13.63 -38.35
CA LEU A 15 -5.79 13.34 -39.54
C LEU A 15 -5.91 14.45 -40.60
N ALA A 16 -7.10 15.00 -40.82
CA ALA A 16 -7.33 16.12 -41.74
C ALA A 16 -6.38 17.29 -41.44
N LYS A 17 -6.31 17.72 -40.17
CA LYS A 17 -5.44 18.83 -39.73
C LYS A 17 -3.95 18.59 -39.98
N ILE A 18 -3.52 17.33 -39.99
CA ILE A 18 -2.12 16.96 -40.29
C ILE A 18 -1.92 16.96 -41.81
N LEU A 19 -2.84 16.36 -42.57
CA LEU A 19 -2.75 16.24 -44.03
C LEU A 19 -2.79 17.60 -44.74
N GLU A 20 -3.59 18.56 -44.26
CA GLU A 20 -3.62 19.93 -44.79
C GLU A 20 -2.27 20.66 -44.72
N LYS A 21 -1.38 20.22 -43.83
CA LYS A 21 -0.04 20.81 -43.63
C LYS A 21 1.06 20.06 -44.37
N VAL A 22 0.76 18.97 -45.07
CA VAL A 22 1.77 18.20 -45.79
C VAL A 22 2.19 18.96 -47.05
N VAL A 23 3.48 19.20 -47.18
CA VAL A 23 4.09 19.91 -48.31
C VAL A 23 5.20 19.07 -48.97
N ASP A 24 5.36 19.22 -50.28
CA ASP A 24 6.48 18.63 -51.01
C ASP A 24 7.83 19.33 -50.71
N ARG A 25 8.90 18.89 -51.38
CA ARG A 25 10.24 19.49 -51.22
C ARG A 25 10.32 20.95 -51.68
N GLN A 26 9.38 21.38 -52.51
CA GLN A 26 9.26 22.74 -53.03
C GLN A 26 8.33 23.61 -52.17
N GLY A 27 7.74 23.06 -51.11
CA GLY A 27 6.82 23.76 -50.21
C GLY A 27 5.38 23.82 -50.70
N ASN A 28 5.01 23.10 -51.78
CA ASN A 28 3.63 23.06 -52.26
C ASN A 28 2.82 22.07 -51.45
N ARG A 29 1.59 22.44 -51.09
CA ARG A 29 0.64 21.53 -50.44
C ARG A 29 0.33 20.34 -51.34
N LEU A 30 0.40 19.13 -50.77
CA LEU A 30 0.09 17.91 -51.51
C LEU A 30 -1.41 17.62 -51.55
N PHE A 31 -2.13 17.91 -50.46
CA PHE A 31 -3.50 17.48 -50.27
C PHE A 31 -4.48 18.65 -50.14
N GLU A 32 -5.67 18.44 -50.69
CA GLU A 32 -6.88 19.21 -50.40
C GLU A 32 -7.83 18.31 -49.61
N VAL A 33 -8.10 18.61 -48.34
CA VAL A 33 -9.02 17.78 -47.55
C VAL A 33 -10.46 18.18 -47.82
N LEU A 34 -11.26 17.22 -48.29
CA LEU A 34 -12.69 17.39 -48.49
C LEU A 34 -13.40 17.24 -47.14
N ASN A 35 -13.89 18.36 -46.62
CA ASN A 35 -14.49 18.40 -45.29
C ASN A 35 -15.89 17.77 -45.26
N LEU A 36 -16.03 16.72 -44.47
CA LEU A 36 -17.30 16.07 -44.15
C LEU A 36 -17.37 15.81 -42.65
N LYS A 37 -18.57 15.88 -42.07
CA LYS A 37 -18.77 15.48 -40.67
C LYS A 37 -18.45 13.99 -40.50
N PRO A 38 -18.05 13.54 -39.30
CA PRO A 38 -17.89 12.12 -39.02
C PRO A 38 -19.15 11.33 -39.42
N VAL A 39 -18.97 10.13 -39.99
CA VAL A 39 -20.07 9.40 -40.65
C VAL A 39 -21.22 9.05 -39.70
N TYR A 40 -20.93 8.86 -38.41
CA TYR A 40 -21.96 8.59 -37.40
C TYR A 40 -22.87 9.80 -37.13
N GLU A 41 -22.47 11.01 -37.52
CA GLU A 41 -23.25 12.26 -37.38
C GLU A 41 -24.07 12.62 -38.63
N LEU A 42 -23.80 11.97 -39.78
CA LEU A 42 -24.47 12.30 -41.04
C LEU A 42 -25.93 11.86 -41.02
N THR A 43 -26.85 12.73 -41.44
CA THR A 43 -28.27 12.36 -41.63
C THR A 43 -28.49 11.70 -42.99
N HIS A 44 -29.65 11.05 -43.19
CA HIS A 44 -29.99 10.45 -44.48
C HIS A 44 -30.06 11.50 -45.61
N GLU A 45 -30.46 12.72 -45.30
CA GLU A 45 -30.50 13.84 -46.26
C GLU A 45 -29.11 14.25 -46.75
N GLN A 46 -28.06 13.90 -46.01
CA GLN A 46 -26.67 14.19 -46.34
C GLN A 46 -25.98 13.05 -47.10
N GLN A 47 -26.68 11.93 -47.36
CA GLN A 47 -26.16 10.83 -48.17
C GLN A 47 -25.72 11.28 -49.58
N PRO A 48 -26.50 12.08 -50.34
CA PRO A 48 -26.07 12.50 -51.68
C PRO A 48 -24.77 13.31 -51.68
N LEU A 49 -24.54 14.11 -50.64
CA LEU A 49 -23.29 14.86 -50.47
C LEU A 49 -22.11 13.90 -50.23
N LEU A 50 -22.28 12.85 -49.43
CA LEU A 50 -21.25 11.82 -49.25
C LEU A 50 -20.91 11.14 -50.58
N GLU A 51 -21.92 10.73 -51.36
CA GLU A 51 -21.73 10.10 -52.66
C GLU A 51 -21.01 11.04 -53.65
N GLU A 52 -21.41 12.31 -53.67
CA GLU A 52 -20.74 13.35 -54.47
C GLU A 52 -19.25 13.49 -54.09
N LEU A 53 -18.94 13.59 -52.80
CA LEU A 53 -17.55 13.71 -52.33
C LEU A 53 -16.74 12.45 -52.61
N CYS A 54 -17.33 11.25 -52.45
CA CYS A 54 -16.71 9.98 -52.84
C CYS A 54 -16.36 9.97 -54.34
N GLY A 55 -17.22 10.54 -55.19
CA GLY A 55 -17.00 10.65 -56.64
C GLY A 55 -16.03 11.76 -57.07
N GLN A 56 -15.65 12.68 -56.17
CA GLN A 56 -14.73 13.78 -56.44
C GLN A 56 -13.33 13.60 -55.83
N CYS A 57 -13.18 12.70 -54.86
CA CYS A 57 -11.91 12.49 -54.18
C CYS A 57 -10.93 11.67 -55.04
N ASP A 58 -9.64 12.03 -54.98
CA ASP A 58 -8.56 11.24 -55.60
C ASP A 58 -8.07 10.14 -54.66
N ILE A 59 -8.25 10.36 -53.35
CA ILE A 59 -7.87 9.47 -52.25
C ILE A 59 -9.03 9.37 -51.27
N LEU A 60 -9.46 8.15 -50.99
CA LEU A 60 -10.37 7.82 -49.90
C LEU A 60 -9.57 7.19 -48.74
N LEU A 61 -9.44 7.89 -47.61
CA LEU A 61 -8.84 7.37 -46.38
C LEU A 61 -9.94 6.99 -45.39
N TYR A 62 -10.05 5.73 -45.00
CA TYR A 62 -11.22 5.29 -44.22
C TYR A 62 -10.91 4.26 -43.13
N GLN A 63 -11.74 4.27 -42.08
CA GLN A 63 -11.81 3.19 -41.10
C GLN A 63 -12.89 2.21 -41.53
N PRO A 64 -12.63 0.89 -41.55
CA PRO A 64 -13.68 -0.07 -41.87
C PRO A 64 -14.87 0.06 -40.94
N HIS A 65 -16.06 0.13 -41.53
CA HIS A 65 -17.31 0.22 -40.80
C HIS A 65 -18.27 -0.82 -41.37
N ILE A 66 -18.43 -1.92 -40.63
CA ILE A 66 -19.18 -3.08 -41.05
C ILE A 66 -20.67 -2.87 -40.73
N LYS A 67 -21.54 -3.37 -41.62
CA LYS A 67 -22.99 -3.32 -41.44
C LYS A 67 -23.41 -4.04 -40.15
N HIS A 68 -24.07 -3.31 -39.24
CA HIS A 68 -24.83 -3.91 -38.14
C HIS A 68 -26.33 -3.92 -38.46
N ARG A 69 -27.14 -4.60 -37.63
CA ARG A 69 -28.58 -4.87 -37.87
C ARG A 69 -29.41 -3.65 -38.29
N PHE A 70 -29.02 -2.44 -37.88
CA PHE A 70 -29.72 -1.19 -38.17
C PHE A 70 -28.85 -0.12 -38.85
N THR A 71 -27.66 -0.49 -39.33
CA THR A 71 -26.77 0.44 -40.04
C THR A 71 -27.24 0.57 -41.49
N PRO A 72 -27.62 1.78 -41.96
CA PRO A 72 -27.90 2.01 -43.38
C PRO A 72 -26.70 1.63 -44.24
N GLU A 73 -26.95 1.05 -45.41
CA GLU A 73 -25.90 0.55 -46.30
C GLU A 73 -24.90 1.64 -46.70
N TRP A 74 -25.39 2.86 -46.93
CA TRP A 74 -24.56 4.01 -47.28
C TRP A 74 -23.56 4.45 -46.20
N ARG A 75 -23.66 3.90 -44.98
CA ARG A 75 -22.71 4.11 -43.88
C ARG A 75 -21.69 2.97 -43.75
N THR A 76 -21.53 2.11 -44.75
CA THR A 76 -20.57 1.00 -44.70
C THR A 76 -19.35 1.28 -45.56
N SER A 77 -18.20 0.74 -45.17
CA SER A 77 -16.98 0.87 -45.96
C SER A 77 -17.13 0.28 -47.37
N ASP A 78 -17.87 -0.82 -47.52
CA ASP A 78 -18.13 -1.45 -48.83
C ASP A 78 -18.88 -0.50 -49.76
N PHE A 79 -19.84 0.26 -49.23
CA PHE A 79 -20.55 1.29 -49.98
C PHE A 79 -19.61 2.42 -50.39
N TRP A 80 -18.78 2.94 -49.48
CA TRP A 80 -17.86 4.04 -49.80
C TRP A 80 -16.84 3.63 -50.87
N VAL A 81 -16.27 2.43 -50.74
CA VAL A 81 -15.28 1.88 -51.69
C VAL A 81 -15.90 1.58 -53.05
N SER A 82 -17.15 1.10 -53.09
CA SER A 82 -17.85 0.86 -54.37
C SER A 82 -18.38 2.14 -55.04
N THR A 83 -18.61 3.20 -54.26
CA THR A 83 -19.11 4.49 -54.77
C THR A 83 -17.99 5.43 -55.19
N THR A 84 -16.79 5.29 -54.62
CA THR A 84 -15.69 6.21 -54.90
C THR A 84 -15.06 5.99 -56.27
N SER A 85 -14.62 7.08 -56.89
CA SER A 85 -13.77 7.09 -58.09
C SER A 85 -12.29 7.31 -57.77
N ALA A 86 -11.93 7.31 -56.47
CA ALA A 86 -10.56 7.55 -56.01
C ALA A 86 -9.56 6.58 -56.62
N THR A 87 -8.39 7.10 -57.00
CA THR A 87 -7.28 6.26 -57.46
C THR A 87 -6.73 5.39 -56.33
N HIS A 88 -6.85 5.86 -55.09
CA HIS A 88 -6.42 5.13 -53.91
C HIS A 88 -7.55 5.12 -52.86
N ALA A 89 -8.07 3.94 -52.55
CA ALA A 89 -8.87 3.70 -51.35
C ALA A 89 -7.99 2.99 -50.32
N ILE A 90 -7.68 3.67 -49.21
CA ILE A 90 -6.69 3.23 -48.22
C ILE A 90 -7.37 3.10 -46.86
N SER A 91 -7.34 1.89 -46.32
CA SER A 91 -7.92 1.57 -45.02
C SER A 91 -6.93 1.72 -43.86
N PHE A 92 -7.42 2.10 -42.67
CA PHE A 92 -6.63 2.14 -41.44
C PHE A 92 -7.48 1.74 -40.23
N PRO A 93 -6.88 1.23 -39.13
CA PRO A 93 -7.65 0.75 -38.01
C PRO A 93 -8.30 1.89 -37.22
N SER A 94 -9.40 1.56 -36.53
CA SER A 94 -9.81 2.35 -35.37
C SER A 94 -8.70 2.31 -34.32
N LEU A 95 -8.03 3.44 -34.10
CA LEU A 95 -6.86 3.51 -33.23
C LEU A 95 -7.32 3.32 -31.79
N TYR A 96 -6.96 2.17 -31.20
CA TYR A 96 -7.42 1.76 -29.88
C TYR A 96 -6.31 1.06 -29.10
N PHE A 97 -6.09 1.45 -27.85
CA PHE A 97 -5.14 0.85 -26.93
C PHE A 97 -5.55 1.04 -25.47
N ALA A 98 -6.02 -0.02 -24.80
CA ALA A 98 -6.48 0.04 -23.41
C ALA A 98 -5.37 -0.12 -22.36
N GLY A 99 -4.12 -0.41 -22.78
CA GLY A 99 -3.04 -0.81 -21.89
C GLY A 99 -2.69 0.21 -20.79
N TYR A 100 -2.96 1.50 -21.00
CA TYR A 100 -2.68 2.54 -20.00
C TYR A 100 -3.75 2.67 -18.91
N ASN A 101 -4.98 2.23 -19.17
CA ASN A 101 -6.12 2.48 -18.26
C ASN A 101 -7.05 1.26 -18.13
N PRO A 102 -6.60 0.15 -17.51
CA PRO A 102 -7.45 -1.02 -17.23
C PRO A 102 -8.74 -0.71 -16.44
N GLU A 103 -8.70 0.37 -15.66
CA GLU A 103 -9.80 0.87 -14.84
C GLU A 103 -10.87 1.63 -15.64
N LEU A 104 -10.55 2.12 -16.85
CA LEU A 104 -11.49 2.88 -17.65
C LEU A 104 -12.53 1.98 -18.29
N THR A 105 -13.78 2.43 -18.29
CA THR A 105 -14.91 1.68 -18.86
C THR A 105 -15.99 2.60 -19.41
N TYR A 106 -16.85 2.04 -20.26
CA TYR A 106 -18.10 2.67 -20.67
C TYR A 106 -19.25 2.09 -19.84
N LEU A 107 -20.10 2.95 -19.28
CA LEU A 107 -21.34 2.51 -18.63
C LEU A 107 -22.46 2.47 -19.66
N ARG A 108 -22.69 1.29 -20.24
CA ARG A 108 -23.66 1.09 -21.34
C ARG A 108 -24.97 0.49 -20.85
N ASN A 109 -26.10 1.03 -21.31
CA ASN A 109 -27.40 0.39 -21.10
C ASN A 109 -27.62 -0.76 -22.11
N LYS A 110 -28.72 -1.52 -21.95
CA LYS A 110 -29.18 -2.57 -22.90
C LYS A 110 -29.36 -2.11 -24.35
N LYS A 111 -29.51 -0.81 -24.60
CA LYS A 111 -29.58 -0.21 -25.94
C LYS A 111 -28.20 0.20 -26.48
N ASN A 112 -27.12 -0.17 -25.78
CA ASN A 112 -25.73 0.15 -26.10
C ASN A 112 -25.41 1.66 -26.11
N GLN A 113 -26.22 2.47 -25.41
CA GLN A 113 -25.99 3.91 -25.23
C GLN A 113 -25.03 4.14 -24.07
N HIS A 114 -24.20 5.17 -24.13
CA HIS A 114 -23.22 5.49 -23.10
C HIS A 114 -23.80 6.49 -22.09
N LEU A 115 -23.45 6.33 -20.81
CA LEU A 115 -23.80 7.28 -19.77
C LEU A 115 -22.86 8.49 -19.76
N ASN A 116 -22.99 9.40 -20.72
CA ASN A 116 -22.14 10.61 -20.74
C ASN A 116 -22.58 11.67 -19.71
N ALA A 117 -23.89 11.89 -19.61
CA ALA A 117 -24.55 12.92 -18.80
C ALA A 117 -23.97 14.35 -18.99
N GLY A 118 -23.47 14.67 -20.19
CA GLY A 118 -22.89 15.98 -20.53
C GLY A 118 -21.50 16.22 -19.91
N PHE A 119 -20.82 15.17 -19.47
CA PHE A 119 -19.51 15.28 -18.82
C PHE A 119 -18.43 14.50 -19.56
N VAL A 120 -18.50 13.18 -19.61
CA VAL A 120 -17.51 12.34 -20.31
C VAL A 120 -18.06 10.93 -20.50
N ASP A 121 -17.68 10.24 -21.58
CA ASP A 121 -18.12 8.86 -21.82
C ASP A 121 -17.38 7.83 -20.94
N TYR A 122 -16.17 8.18 -20.50
CA TYR A 122 -15.28 7.32 -19.74
C TYR A 122 -15.60 7.39 -18.24
N HIS A 123 -15.74 6.23 -17.61
CA HIS A 123 -15.89 6.12 -16.16
C HIS A 123 -14.78 5.26 -15.56
N ASP A 124 -14.56 5.44 -14.26
CA ASP A 124 -13.61 4.65 -13.49
C ASP A 124 -14.33 3.51 -12.76
N LYS A 125 -13.98 2.26 -13.09
CA LYS A 125 -14.57 1.04 -12.50
C LYS A 125 -14.52 1.06 -10.96
N ARG A 126 -13.48 1.66 -10.38
CA ARG A 126 -13.23 1.71 -8.93
C ARG A 126 -14.20 2.65 -8.23
N VAL A 127 -14.46 3.81 -8.83
CA VAL A 127 -15.43 4.80 -8.32
C VAL A 127 -16.85 4.21 -8.41
N VAL A 128 -17.18 3.58 -9.54
CA VAL A 128 -18.48 2.90 -9.72
C VAL A 128 -18.69 1.83 -8.65
N LYS A 129 -17.68 0.96 -8.43
CA LYS A 129 -17.75 -0.08 -7.40
C LYS A 129 -18.05 0.49 -6.03
N LEU A 130 -17.26 1.46 -5.56
CA LEU A 130 -17.42 2.01 -4.21
C LEU A 130 -18.76 2.76 -4.05
N PHE A 131 -19.24 3.41 -5.11
CA PHE A 131 -20.57 4.01 -5.13
C PHE A 131 -21.69 2.96 -4.96
N LEU A 132 -21.60 1.83 -5.67
CA LEU A 132 -22.57 0.75 -5.59
C LEU A 132 -22.56 0.03 -4.24
N GLU A 133 -21.39 -0.05 -3.59
CA GLU A 133 -21.24 -0.51 -2.20
C GLU A 133 -21.85 0.45 -1.16
N GLY A 134 -22.26 1.66 -1.56
CA GLY A 134 -22.82 2.66 -0.66
C GLY A 134 -21.80 3.35 0.23
N ARG A 135 -20.52 3.39 -0.17
CA ARG A 135 -19.48 4.18 0.51
C ARG A 135 -19.80 5.66 0.45
N SER A 136 -19.38 6.42 1.46
CA SER A 136 -19.59 7.87 1.49
C SER A 136 -18.70 8.60 0.47
N ASP A 137 -19.14 9.75 -0.03
CA ASP A 137 -18.39 10.57 -1.01
C ASP A 137 -16.95 10.85 -0.55
N ASN A 138 -16.76 11.13 0.74
CA ASN A 138 -15.44 11.34 1.32
C ASN A 138 -14.58 10.06 1.29
N GLU A 139 -15.13 8.90 1.64
CA GLU A 139 -14.39 7.64 1.54
C GLU A 139 -13.98 7.35 0.09
N ILE A 140 -14.89 7.53 -0.86
CA ILE A 140 -14.64 7.27 -2.29
C ILE A 140 -13.47 8.14 -2.76
N LYS A 141 -13.53 9.47 -2.55
CA LYS A 141 -12.46 10.42 -2.94
C LYS A 141 -11.09 10.02 -2.41
N HIS A 142 -11.01 9.55 -1.16
CA HIS A 142 -9.74 9.24 -0.49
C HIS A 142 -9.25 7.80 -0.68
N SER A 143 -10.05 6.89 -1.23
CA SER A 143 -9.73 5.46 -1.25
C SER A 143 -9.78 4.78 -2.61
N PHE A 144 -10.54 5.29 -3.60
CA PHE A 144 -10.71 4.58 -4.88
C PHE A 144 -9.37 4.29 -5.58
N HIS A 145 -8.43 5.23 -5.50
CA HIS A 145 -7.11 5.11 -6.10
C HIS A 145 -6.23 4.05 -5.43
N ARG A 146 -6.62 3.51 -4.27
CA ARG A 146 -5.93 2.39 -3.61
C ARG A 146 -6.30 1.04 -4.25
N LEU A 147 -7.41 0.98 -4.98
CA LEU A 147 -7.78 -0.17 -5.79
C LEU A 147 -6.94 -0.12 -7.08
N GLN A 148 -5.97 -1.02 -7.20
CA GLN A 148 -5.05 -1.06 -8.34
C GLN A 148 -5.02 -2.45 -8.97
N PRO A 149 -4.87 -2.53 -10.30
CA PRO A 149 -4.59 -3.80 -10.96
C PRO A 149 -3.19 -4.28 -10.54
N VAL A 150 -2.99 -5.60 -10.50
CA VAL A 150 -1.62 -6.16 -10.36
C VAL A 150 -1.02 -6.47 -11.71
N ARG A 151 0.21 -7.01 -11.69
CA ARG A 151 0.97 -7.38 -12.88
C ARG A 151 0.13 -8.21 -13.84
N GLU A 152 -0.48 -9.28 -13.35
CA GLU A 152 -1.24 -10.21 -14.19
C GLU A 152 -2.44 -9.53 -14.86
N ASP A 153 -3.13 -8.63 -14.15
CA ASP A 153 -4.27 -7.87 -14.72
C ASP A 153 -3.78 -6.89 -15.80
N VAL A 154 -2.67 -6.18 -15.56
CA VAL A 154 -2.09 -5.22 -16.50
C VAL A 154 -1.54 -5.91 -17.74
N GLU A 155 -0.81 -7.01 -17.57
CA GLU A 155 -0.24 -7.80 -18.66
C GLU A 155 -1.34 -8.45 -19.50
N ALA A 156 -2.44 -8.91 -18.89
CA ALA A 156 -3.61 -9.40 -19.61
C ALA A 156 -4.22 -8.32 -20.52
N VAL A 157 -4.51 -7.13 -19.97
CA VAL A 157 -5.08 -6.01 -20.76
C VAL A 157 -4.13 -5.57 -21.88
N LEU A 158 -2.82 -5.53 -21.63
CA LEU A 158 -1.82 -5.22 -22.66
C LEU A 158 -1.85 -6.24 -23.81
N ASN A 159 -1.82 -7.53 -23.47
CA ASN A 159 -1.83 -8.60 -24.45
C ASN A 159 -3.12 -8.58 -25.26
N ASP A 160 -4.28 -8.44 -24.60
CA ASP A 160 -5.59 -8.42 -25.23
C ASP A 160 -5.73 -7.22 -26.18
N THR A 161 -5.32 -6.02 -25.75
CA THR A 161 -5.45 -4.83 -26.59
C THR A 161 -4.55 -4.85 -27.82
N LEU A 162 -3.34 -5.42 -27.72
CA LEU A 162 -2.42 -5.57 -28.85
C LEU A 162 -2.87 -6.69 -29.78
N ALA A 163 -3.35 -7.82 -29.23
CA ALA A 163 -3.89 -8.92 -29.99
C ALA A 163 -5.13 -8.49 -30.79
N GLU A 164 -6.06 -7.75 -30.17
CA GLU A 164 -7.25 -7.24 -30.85
C GLU A 164 -6.91 -6.25 -31.97
N LEU A 165 -5.92 -5.37 -31.76
CA LEU A 165 -5.46 -4.44 -32.79
C LEU A 165 -4.86 -5.19 -33.99
N ARG A 166 -3.99 -6.17 -33.75
CA ARG A 166 -3.42 -7.04 -34.80
C ARG A 166 -4.48 -7.88 -35.51
N ARG A 167 -5.42 -8.43 -34.76
CA ARG A 167 -6.52 -9.23 -35.30
C ARG A 167 -7.34 -8.41 -36.29
N ARG A 168 -7.69 -7.16 -35.95
CA ARG A 168 -8.39 -6.24 -36.87
C ARG A 168 -7.57 -5.93 -38.11
N GLU A 169 -6.28 -5.66 -37.95
CA GLU A 169 -5.36 -5.41 -39.08
C GLU A 169 -5.32 -6.59 -40.07
N GLN A 170 -5.29 -7.82 -39.56
CA GLN A 170 -5.24 -9.03 -40.36
C GLN A 170 -6.59 -9.41 -40.98
N GLU A 171 -7.66 -9.48 -40.18
CA GLU A 171 -8.98 -9.92 -40.65
C GLU A 171 -9.63 -8.94 -41.63
N GLN A 172 -9.32 -7.65 -41.52
CA GLN A 172 -9.86 -6.61 -42.40
C GLN A 172 -8.87 -6.24 -43.53
N GLU A 173 -7.73 -6.93 -43.61
CA GLU A 173 -6.68 -6.70 -44.62
C GLU A 173 -6.29 -5.21 -44.75
N LEU A 174 -6.05 -4.56 -43.61
CA LEU A 174 -5.87 -3.11 -43.59
C LEU A 174 -4.61 -2.66 -44.33
N ASP A 175 -4.72 -1.56 -45.08
CA ASP A 175 -3.58 -0.99 -45.81
C ASP A 175 -2.52 -0.39 -44.89
N ILE A 176 -2.98 0.18 -43.77
CA ILE A 176 -2.15 0.80 -42.74
C ILE A 176 -2.30 -0.01 -41.46
N ALA A 177 -1.16 -0.42 -40.88
CA ALA A 177 -1.11 -1.20 -39.65
C ALA A 177 -0.23 -0.49 -38.60
N VAL A 178 -0.77 -0.24 -37.42
CA VAL A 178 -0.10 0.52 -36.35
C VAL A 178 0.26 -0.33 -35.13
N ALA A 179 -0.19 -1.59 -35.04
CA ALA A 179 0.07 -2.44 -33.87
C ALA A 179 1.55 -2.54 -33.53
N ASP A 180 2.41 -2.79 -34.52
CA ASP A 180 3.85 -2.89 -34.31
C ASP A 180 4.49 -1.55 -33.91
N PHE A 181 3.94 -0.43 -34.38
CA PHE A 181 4.38 0.89 -33.93
C PHE A 181 4.01 1.10 -32.46
N VAL A 182 2.79 0.74 -32.07
CA VAL A 182 2.31 0.86 -30.69
C VAL A 182 3.14 -0.03 -29.76
N GLU A 183 3.31 -1.31 -30.07
CA GLU A 183 4.06 -2.26 -29.25
C GLU A 183 5.52 -1.83 -29.03
N ARG A 184 6.17 -1.25 -30.05
CA ARG A 184 7.57 -0.80 -29.95
C ARG A 184 7.77 0.50 -29.18
N ASN A 185 6.71 1.29 -28.97
CA ASN A 185 6.83 2.66 -28.46
C ASN A 185 5.96 2.98 -27.24
N PHE A 186 4.98 2.14 -26.86
CA PHE A 186 4.08 2.43 -25.74
C PHE A 186 4.80 2.61 -24.40
N THR A 187 6.00 2.06 -24.24
CA THR A 187 6.81 2.29 -23.03
C THR A 187 7.63 3.58 -23.09
N LYS A 188 7.96 4.08 -24.29
CA LYS A 188 8.90 5.19 -24.49
C LYS A 188 8.22 6.55 -24.45
N GLU A 189 7.02 6.63 -25.01
CA GLU A 189 6.22 7.86 -25.07
C GLU A 189 4.73 7.55 -24.90
N ARG A 190 3.94 8.54 -24.50
CA ARG A 190 2.51 8.37 -24.31
C ARG A 190 1.80 8.36 -25.66
N LEU A 191 1.35 7.19 -26.08
CA LEU A 191 0.67 7.00 -27.38
C LEU A 191 -0.84 7.23 -27.34
N PHE A 192 -1.46 7.25 -26.16
CA PHE A 192 -2.91 7.34 -25.99
C PHE A 192 -3.27 8.11 -24.70
N TYR A 193 -4.31 8.95 -24.76
CA TYR A 193 -4.82 9.76 -23.63
C TYR A 193 -6.03 9.14 -22.94
N THR A 194 -6.86 8.48 -23.74
CA THR A 194 -7.85 7.45 -23.37
C THR A 194 -7.65 6.28 -24.32
N TYR A 195 -8.35 5.17 -24.13
CA TYR A 195 -8.14 3.99 -24.97
C TYR A 195 -8.46 4.18 -26.46
N ASN A 196 -9.13 5.25 -26.88
CA ASN A 196 -9.50 5.56 -28.27
C ASN A 196 -9.09 6.97 -28.71
N HIS A 197 -8.44 7.76 -27.84
CA HIS A 197 -7.85 9.05 -28.18
C HIS A 197 -6.32 8.93 -28.29
N PRO A 198 -5.79 8.63 -29.48
CA PRO A 198 -4.35 8.53 -29.70
C PRO A 198 -3.67 9.90 -29.57
N ALA A 199 -2.41 9.86 -29.16
CA ALA A 199 -1.48 10.98 -29.33
C ALA A 199 -1.14 11.16 -30.81
N ASN A 200 -0.69 12.37 -31.15
CA ASN A 200 -0.27 12.73 -32.49
C ASN A 200 0.80 11.78 -33.06
N ALA A 201 1.65 11.19 -32.22
CA ALA A 201 2.66 10.21 -32.64
C ALA A 201 2.06 9.02 -33.42
N VAL A 202 0.89 8.51 -33.00
CA VAL A 202 0.18 7.42 -33.69
C VAL A 202 -0.45 7.94 -34.98
N LEU A 203 -1.03 9.15 -34.97
CA LEU A 203 -1.57 9.79 -36.17
C LEU A 203 -0.49 10.03 -37.23
N TYR A 204 0.72 10.41 -36.80
CA TYR A 204 1.87 10.58 -37.69
C TYR A 204 2.32 9.26 -38.31
N GLU A 205 2.20 8.13 -37.61
CA GLU A 205 2.48 6.81 -38.20
C GLU A 205 1.46 6.47 -39.30
N VAL A 206 0.17 6.76 -39.09
CA VAL A 206 -0.87 6.60 -40.12
C VAL A 206 -0.53 7.44 -41.35
N VAL A 207 -0.25 8.74 -41.18
CA VAL A 207 0.12 9.63 -42.30
C VAL A 207 1.41 9.17 -43.00
N ARG A 208 2.39 8.67 -42.24
CA ARG A 208 3.65 8.15 -42.79
C ARG A 208 3.42 6.94 -43.70
N GLN A 209 2.57 5.99 -43.28
CA GLN A 209 2.26 4.82 -44.11
C GLN A 209 1.39 5.18 -45.32
N LEU A 210 0.44 6.11 -45.15
CA LEU A 210 -0.32 6.69 -46.26
C LEU A 210 0.61 7.29 -47.32
N LEU A 211 1.56 8.14 -46.93
CA LEU A 211 2.52 8.74 -47.87
C LEU A 211 3.34 7.70 -48.62
N ARG A 212 3.77 6.60 -47.95
CA ARG A 212 4.47 5.50 -48.61
C ARG A 212 3.59 4.79 -49.64
N LYS A 213 2.33 4.51 -49.31
CA LYS A 213 1.34 3.89 -50.22
C LYS A 213 1.07 4.75 -51.46
N LEU A 214 1.10 6.07 -51.31
CA LEU A 214 0.95 7.03 -52.40
C LEU A 214 2.23 7.27 -53.22
N GLY A 215 3.34 6.59 -52.91
CA GLY A 215 4.63 6.80 -53.58
C GLY A 215 5.37 8.07 -53.14
N CYS A 216 4.91 8.75 -52.09
CA CYS A 216 5.45 9.99 -51.54
C CYS A 216 6.21 9.76 -50.21
N GLY A 217 6.81 8.58 -50.01
CA GLY A 217 7.42 8.17 -48.74
C GLY A 217 8.57 9.06 -48.23
N ASP A 218 9.18 9.85 -49.12
CA ASP A 218 10.26 10.81 -48.79
C ASP A 218 9.73 12.14 -48.22
N VAL A 219 8.41 12.37 -48.27
CA VAL A 219 7.79 13.59 -47.78
C VAL A 219 7.72 13.54 -46.24
N PRO A 220 8.26 14.55 -45.54
CA PRO A 220 8.22 14.56 -44.07
C PRO A 220 6.78 14.78 -43.58
N VAL A 221 6.39 14.03 -42.55
CA VAL A 221 5.11 14.26 -41.86
C VAL A 221 5.22 15.55 -41.02
N PRO A 222 4.36 16.56 -41.27
CA PRO A 222 4.39 17.80 -40.53
C PRO A 222 3.99 17.57 -39.07
N LYS A 223 4.79 18.09 -38.15
CA LYS A 223 4.42 18.12 -36.73
C LYS A 223 3.47 19.27 -36.47
N VAL A 224 2.46 19.02 -35.64
CA VAL A 224 1.54 20.04 -35.13
C VAL A 224 1.89 20.33 -33.68
N GLU A 225 1.80 21.60 -33.27
CA GLU A 225 2.25 22.04 -31.94
C GLU A 225 1.40 21.46 -30.80
N GLN A 226 0.09 21.29 -31.04
CA GLN A 226 -0.86 20.82 -30.04
C GLN A 226 -1.30 19.38 -30.30
N GLU A 227 -1.56 18.66 -29.22
CA GLU A 227 -2.11 17.31 -29.25
C GLU A 227 -3.60 17.35 -29.61
N LEU A 228 -3.95 16.78 -30.76
CA LEU A 228 -5.25 17.02 -31.41
C LEU A 228 -6.42 16.36 -30.69
N LEU A 229 -6.16 15.24 -30.00
CA LEU A 229 -7.16 14.44 -29.29
C LEU A 229 -6.94 14.40 -27.77
N ARG A 230 -6.14 15.33 -27.23
CA ARG A 230 -5.86 15.42 -25.78
C ARG A 230 -6.96 16.14 -25.00
N TYR A 231 -8.09 16.49 -25.60
CA TYR A 231 -9.18 17.15 -24.87
C TYR A 231 -9.77 16.26 -23.77
N ASP A 232 -9.67 14.94 -23.90
CA ASP A 232 -9.84 13.99 -22.79
C ASP A 232 -8.50 13.33 -22.47
N TYR A 233 -8.06 13.47 -21.22
CA TYR A 233 -6.81 12.95 -20.68
C TYR A 233 -7.09 12.30 -19.32
N PHE A 234 -6.76 11.02 -19.20
CA PHE A 234 -6.92 10.27 -17.96
C PHE A 234 -5.54 9.85 -17.43
N PRO A 235 -5.18 10.17 -16.17
CA PRO A 235 -3.87 9.81 -15.65
C PRO A 235 -3.66 8.29 -15.62
N ILE A 236 -2.42 7.86 -15.84
CA ILE A 236 -2.05 6.45 -15.79
C ILE A 236 -1.80 6.05 -14.34
N ALA A 237 -2.51 5.03 -13.87
CA ALA A 237 -2.41 4.56 -12.50
C ALA A 237 -0.95 4.10 -12.16
N PRO A 238 -0.43 4.38 -10.94
CA PRO A 238 0.95 4.06 -10.59
C PRO A 238 1.33 2.59 -10.80
N ALA A 239 0.41 1.66 -10.55
CA ALA A 239 0.62 0.24 -10.79
C ALA A 239 0.82 -0.08 -12.28
N VAL A 240 0.03 0.53 -13.16
CA VAL A 240 0.16 0.34 -14.61
C VAL A 240 1.50 0.90 -15.10
N ARG A 241 1.86 2.12 -14.70
CA ARG A 241 3.14 2.76 -15.05
C ARG A 241 4.32 1.87 -14.70
N LYS A 242 4.27 1.28 -13.51
CA LYS A 242 5.24 0.31 -13.02
C LYS A 242 5.29 -0.95 -13.88
N TYR A 243 4.18 -1.67 -14.00
CA TYR A 243 4.19 -3.02 -14.58
C TYR A 243 4.53 -3.00 -16.07
N LEU A 244 4.17 -1.92 -16.75
CA LEU A 244 4.54 -1.67 -18.14
C LEU A 244 5.92 -1.02 -18.32
N ASP A 245 6.60 -0.64 -17.24
CA ASP A 245 7.91 0.02 -17.28
C ASP A 245 7.94 1.31 -18.13
N LEU A 246 6.93 2.17 -17.94
CA LEU A 246 6.77 3.39 -18.73
C LEU A 246 7.87 4.41 -18.42
N GLN A 247 8.51 4.94 -19.47
CA GLN A 247 9.68 5.81 -19.43
C GLN A 247 9.33 7.32 -19.47
N PHE A 248 8.07 7.65 -19.76
CA PHE A 248 7.58 9.03 -19.80
C PHE A 248 6.86 9.41 -18.51
N SER A 249 6.90 10.68 -18.11
CA SER A 249 6.22 11.19 -16.90
C SER A 249 4.71 11.35 -17.08
N ASP A 250 3.97 11.09 -16.01
CA ASP A 250 2.56 11.46 -15.81
C ASP A 250 2.43 11.79 -14.33
N ASP A 251 1.97 12.99 -13.98
CA ASP A 251 1.92 13.44 -12.59
C ASP A 251 0.76 12.81 -11.80
N GLY A 252 -0.22 12.20 -12.47
CA GLY A 252 -1.31 11.47 -11.80
C GLY A 252 -2.38 12.37 -11.17
N GLU A 253 -2.21 13.69 -11.21
CA GLU A 253 -2.96 14.63 -10.37
C GLU A 253 -4.13 15.28 -11.11
N TYR A 254 -4.01 15.45 -12.41
CA TYR A 254 -4.96 16.19 -13.24
C TYR A 254 -5.55 15.34 -14.36
N TYR A 255 -6.87 15.43 -14.48
CA TYR A 255 -7.62 14.96 -15.63
C TYR A 255 -7.82 16.14 -16.58
N ARG A 256 -7.94 15.85 -17.86
CA ARG A 256 -8.52 16.79 -18.82
C ARG A 256 -9.82 16.19 -19.31
N ILE A 257 -10.92 16.91 -19.23
CA ILE A 257 -12.23 16.44 -19.69
C ILE A 257 -12.85 17.53 -20.54
N GLN A 258 -13.14 17.21 -21.81
CA GLN A 258 -13.63 18.16 -22.81
C GLN A 258 -12.79 19.45 -22.90
N GLY A 259 -11.49 19.36 -22.67
CA GLY A 259 -10.56 20.48 -22.74
C GLY A 259 -10.35 21.24 -21.42
N GLU A 260 -11.09 20.94 -20.37
CA GLU A 260 -10.96 21.55 -19.04
C GLU A 260 -10.10 20.69 -18.11
N ASP A 261 -9.16 21.32 -17.39
CA ASP A 261 -8.31 20.63 -16.43
C ASP A 261 -9.01 20.53 -15.06
N LEU A 262 -9.18 19.29 -14.57
CA LEU A 262 -9.88 18.98 -13.32
C LEU A 262 -8.99 18.17 -12.39
N ARG A 263 -9.05 18.48 -11.09
CA ARG A 263 -8.45 17.62 -10.06
C ARG A 263 -9.26 16.34 -9.87
N ARG A 264 -8.57 15.31 -9.37
CA ARG A 264 -9.15 13.99 -9.09
C ARG A 264 -10.45 14.04 -8.27
N ASP A 265 -10.48 14.83 -7.20
CA ASP A 265 -11.65 14.99 -6.33
C ASP A 265 -12.84 15.63 -7.06
N GLN A 266 -12.59 16.62 -7.92
CA GLN A 266 -13.62 17.27 -8.74
C GLN A 266 -14.22 16.30 -9.77
N VAL A 267 -13.40 15.45 -10.39
CA VAL A 267 -13.90 14.41 -11.31
C VAL A 267 -14.77 13.39 -10.57
N VAL A 268 -14.33 12.96 -9.37
CA VAL A 268 -15.12 12.05 -8.52
C VAL A 268 -16.45 12.69 -8.13
N ASP A 269 -16.48 13.96 -7.73
CA ASP A 269 -17.74 14.68 -7.43
C ASP A 269 -18.72 14.64 -8.60
N ARG A 270 -18.24 14.96 -9.80
CA ARG A 270 -19.06 14.93 -11.02
C ARG A 270 -19.57 13.52 -11.33
N TYR A 271 -18.74 12.49 -11.15
CA TYR A 271 -19.18 11.11 -11.30
C TYR A 271 -20.26 10.73 -10.29
N LEU A 272 -20.10 11.07 -9.02
CA LEU A 272 -21.09 10.73 -7.99
C LEU A 272 -22.44 11.41 -8.24
N ASP A 273 -22.45 12.66 -8.71
CA ASP A 273 -23.68 13.33 -9.12
C ASP A 273 -24.36 12.62 -10.31
N ILE A 274 -23.58 12.21 -11.31
CA ILE A 274 -24.08 11.44 -12.46
C ILE A 274 -24.66 10.11 -12.00
N TYR A 275 -23.97 9.38 -11.13
CA TYR A 275 -24.39 8.07 -10.65
C TYR A 275 -25.64 8.14 -9.79
N ARG A 276 -25.75 9.14 -8.90
CA ARG A 276 -26.97 9.37 -8.09
C ARG A 276 -28.20 9.61 -8.97
N ASN A 277 -28.04 10.37 -10.05
CA ASN A 277 -29.12 10.68 -10.99
C ASN A 277 -29.44 9.54 -11.97
N ASN A 278 -28.60 8.51 -12.07
CA ASN A 278 -28.71 7.43 -13.05
C ASN A 278 -28.50 6.04 -12.43
N ARG A 279 -28.92 5.85 -11.16
CA ARG A 279 -28.56 4.66 -10.37
C ARG A 279 -28.92 3.33 -11.03
N ASP A 280 -30.10 3.22 -11.64
CA ASP A 280 -30.54 2.00 -12.34
C ASP A 280 -29.66 1.69 -13.55
N TRP A 281 -29.22 2.72 -14.28
CA TRP A 281 -28.29 2.58 -15.39
C TRP A 281 -26.94 2.08 -14.90
N VAL A 282 -26.41 2.67 -13.82
CA VAL A 282 -25.13 2.24 -13.24
C VAL A 282 -25.21 0.78 -12.77
N ASN A 283 -26.28 0.40 -12.06
CA ASN A 283 -26.52 -0.98 -11.64
C ASN A 283 -26.56 -1.97 -12.82
N GLU A 284 -27.23 -1.61 -13.91
CA GLU A 284 -27.30 -2.46 -15.11
C GLU A 284 -25.95 -2.56 -15.85
N ALA A 285 -25.21 -1.45 -15.93
CA ALA A 285 -23.99 -1.36 -16.73
C ALA A 285 -22.74 -1.91 -16.03
N ALA A 286 -22.72 -1.93 -14.69
CA ALA A 286 -21.54 -2.26 -13.88
C ALA A 286 -21.25 -3.78 -13.79
N THR A 287 -21.24 -4.47 -14.93
CA THR A 287 -20.96 -5.93 -15.04
C THR A 287 -19.54 -6.33 -14.63
N PHE A 288 -18.66 -5.37 -14.40
CA PHE A 288 -17.26 -5.55 -14.01
C PHE A 288 -17.05 -5.55 -12.49
N THR A 289 -18.07 -5.29 -11.66
CA THR A 289 -17.86 -5.12 -10.21
C THR A 289 -17.29 -6.35 -9.52
N ASP A 290 -17.40 -7.53 -10.14
CA ASP A 290 -16.86 -8.80 -9.66
C ASP A 290 -15.45 -9.10 -10.21
N GLU A 291 -14.86 -8.21 -11.02
CA GLU A 291 -13.48 -8.36 -11.48
C GLU A 291 -12.54 -8.56 -10.27
N ARG A 292 -11.69 -9.58 -10.34
CA ARG A 292 -10.86 -10.02 -9.20
C ARG A 292 -10.04 -8.87 -8.59
N TRP A 293 -9.49 -8.01 -9.44
CA TRP A 293 -8.62 -6.94 -8.99
C TRP A 293 -9.34 -5.79 -8.29
N LEU A 294 -10.64 -5.63 -8.54
CA LEU A 294 -11.49 -4.67 -7.81
C LEU A 294 -11.88 -5.19 -6.42
N ASN A 295 -11.87 -6.50 -6.19
CA ASN A 295 -12.36 -7.16 -4.97
C ASN A 295 -11.26 -7.76 -4.09
N ARG A 296 -10.01 -7.32 -4.29
CA ARG A 296 -8.89 -7.85 -3.50
C ARG A 296 -9.06 -7.47 -2.04
N LYS A 297 -8.93 -8.48 -1.17
CA LYS A 297 -8.88 -8.26 0.28
C LYS A 297 -7.58 -7.54 0.65
N LYS A 298 -7.66 -6.71 1.68
CA LYS A 298 -6.50 -6.03 2.25
C LYS A 298 -5.85 -6.89 3.32
N LEU A 299 -4.58 -7.24 3.15
CA LEU A 299 -3.74 -7.89 4.15
C LEU A 299 -2.90 -6.84 4.87
N ILE A 300 -3.15 -6.64 6.16
CA ILE A 300 -2.39 -5.76 7.02
C ILE A 300 -1.40 -6.63 7.80
N LEU A 301 -0.13 -6.53 7.47
CA LEU A 301 0.95 -7.22 8.16
C LEU A 301 1.63 -6.28 9.17
N HIS A 302 1.33 -6.46 10.45
CA HIS A 302 2.02 -5.77 11.54
C HIS A 302 3.33 -6.48 11.90
N ILE A 303 4.45 -5.84 11.55
CA ILE A 303 5.83 -6.31 11.75
C ILE A 303 6.55 -5.56 12.89
N GLY A 304 5.80 -5.17 13.93
CA GLY A 304 6.31 -4.26 14.96
C GLY A 304 7.58 -4.77 15.66
N GLN A 305 8.51 -3.86 15.93
CA GLN A 305 9.74 -4.21 16.62
C GLN A 305 9.44 -4.73 18.04
N SER A 306 10.22 -5.67 18.54
CA SER A 306 10.12 -6.03 19.97
C SER A 306 10.18 -4.76 20.85
N LYS A 307 9.46 -4.73 21.98
CA LYS A 307 9.45 -3.57 22.92
C LYS A 307 8.80 -2.28 22.43
N THR A 308 7.94 -2.33 21.42
CA THR A 308 7.15 -1.18 20.96
C THR A 308 5.68 -1.23 21.39
N GLY A 309 5.31 -2.16 22.28
CA GLY A 309 3.92 -2.38 22.69
C GLY A 309 3.18 -3.42 21.84
N THR A 310 3.89 -4.17 21.00
CA THR A 310 3.35 -5.24 20.15
C THR A 310 2.52 -6.26 20.93
N THR A 311 2.99 -6.71 22.09
CA THR A 311 2.27 -7.69 22.93
C THR A 311 0.90 -7.17 23.39
N SER A 312 0.81 -5.90 23.76
CA SER A 312 -0.47 -5.28 24.15
C SER A 312 -1.44 -5.24 22.98
N PHE A 313 -0.99 -4.82 21.81
CA PHE A 313 -1.79 -4.80 20.59
C PHE A 313 -2.24 -6.21 20.17
N GLN A 314 -1.31 -7.17 20.09
CA GLN A 314 -1.59 -8.57 19.74
C GLN A 314 -2.59 -9.21 20.69
N SER A 315 -2.40 -9.01 22.00
CA SER A 315 -3.32 -9.57 23.02
C SER A 315 -4.70 -8.96 22.92
N PHE A 316 -4.79 -7.66 22.65
CA PHE A 316 -6.04 -6.97 22.41
C PHE A 316 -6.74 -7.53 21.16
N CYS A 317 -6.04 -7.62 20.01
CA CYS A 317 -6.60 -8.18 18.77
C CYS A 317 -7.10 -9.62 18.96
N PHE A 318 -6.31 -10.47 19.61
CA PHE A 318 -6.69 -11.84 19.89
C PHE A 318 -7.93 -11.95 20.79
N LYS A 319 -7.97 -11.16 21.88
CA LYS A 319 -9.10 -11.14 22.83
C LYS A 319 -10.38 -10.64 22.17
N HIS A 320 -10.27 -9.64 21.30
CA HIS A 320 -11.40 -8.97 20.66
C HIS A 320 -11.63 -9.40 19.21
N ARG A 321 -11.10 -10.56 18.79
CA ARG A 321 -11.19 -11.06 17.41
C ARG A 321 -12.62 -11.17 16.87
N LYS A 322 -13.59 -11.53 17.72
CA LYS A 322 -15.02 -11.56 17.34
C LYS A 322 -15.57 -10.18 17.00
N LYS A 323 -15.15 -9.14 17.75
CA LYS A 323 -15.55 -7.75 17.47
C LYS A 323 -14.86 -7.22 16.21
N LEU A 324 -13.57 -7.50 16.04
CA LEU A 324 -12.84 -7.19 14.81
C LEU A 324 -13.51 -7.83 13.58
N LEU A 325 -13.90 -9.10 13.70
CA LEU A 325 -14.60 -9.82 12.63
C LEU A 325 -15.93 -9.14 12.26
N ALA A 326 -16.72 -8.74 13.27
CA ALA A 326 -17.97 -8.00 13.06
C ALA A 326 -17.76 -6.62 12.42
N GLU A 327 -16.60 -6.00 12.66
CA GLU A 327 -16.16 -4.75 12.02
C GLU A 327 -15.46 -4.98 10.66
N GLY A 328 -15.48 -6.21 10.12
CA GLY A 328 -14.93 -6.53 8.80
C GLY A 328 -13.42 -6.77 8.76
N THR A 329 -12.77 -7.03 9.90
CA THR A 329 -11.36 -7.43 9.99
C THR A 329 -11.21 -8.84 10.55
N LEU A 330 -10.72 -9.76 9.72
CA LEU A 330 -10.29 -11.09 10.15
C LEU A 330 -8.94 -10.99 10.87
N TYR A 331 -8.87 -11.50 12.10
CA TYR A 331 -7.61 -11.80 12.80
C TYR A 331 -7.45 -13.33 12.84
N PRO A 332 -6.72 -13.94 11.88
CA PRO A 332 -6.77 -15.38 11.64
C PRO A 332 -6.33 -16.22 12.85
N GLU A 333 -6.93 -17.40 12.99
CA GLU A 333 -6.48 -18.43 13.92
C GLU A 333 -5.30 -19.21 13.35
N ALA A 334 -5.24 -19.41 12.02
CA ALA A 334 -4.11 -20.03 11.36
C ALA A 334 -2.83 -19.21 11.56
N GLY A 335 -1.83 -19.86 12.15
CA GLY A 335 -0.49 -19.28 12.36
C GLY A 335 -0.27 -18.68 13.74
N LEU A 336 -1.29 -18.68 14.60
CA LEU A 336 -1.16 -18.22 15.99
C LEU A 336 -0.28 -19.14 16.85
N LEU A 337 0.55 -18.53 17.68
CA LEU A 337 1.11 -19.11 18.89
C LEU A 337 0.70 -18.19 20.04
N PHE A 338 -0.19 -18.68 20.92
CA PHE A 338 -0.89 -17.87 21.91
C PHE A 338 -1.72 -16.74 21.27
N THR A 339 -1.20 -15.51 21.22
CA THR A 339 -1.96 -14.29 20.84
C THR A 339 -1.48 -13.63 19.55
N HIS A 340 -0.46 -14.18 18.88
CA HIS A 340 0.16 -13.56 17.71
C HIS A 340 0.63 -14.61 16.71
N HIS A 341 0.87 -14.21 15.46
CA HIS A 341 1.07 -15.11 14.32
C HIS A 341 2.51 -15.69 14.22
N ARG A 342 3.06 -16.15 15.35
CA ARG A 342 4.46 -16.64 15.42
C ARG A 342 4.68 -17.90 14.60
N HIS A 343 3.73 -18.83 14.53
CA HIS A 343 3.92 -20.03 13.70
C HIS A 343 4.05 -19.65 12.22
N LEU A 344 3.28 -18.66 11.75
CA LEU A 344 3.42 -18.13 10.40
C LEU A 344 4.80 -17.46 10.20
N ALA A 345 5.26 -16.65 11.16
CA ALA A 345 6.60 -16.06 11.07
C ALA A 345 7.71 -17.12 11.06
N LEU A 346 7.63 -18.16 11.90
CA LEU A 346 8.61 -19.26 11.94
C LEU A 346 8.66 -20.06 10.63
N HIS A 347 7.51 -20.19 9.95
CA HIS A 347 7.44 -20.80 8.61
C HIS A 347 8.31 -20.03 7.61
N TYR A 348 8.09 -18.72 7.47
CA TYR A 348 8.83 -17.90 6.50
C TYR A 348 10.29 -17.69 6.90
N LYS A 349 10.63 -17.76 8.20
CA LYS A 349 12.03 -17.79 8.64
C LYS A 349 12.76 -19.08 8.27
N GLY A 350 12.05 -20.13 7.86
CA GLY A 350 12.60 -21.46 7.65
C GLY A 350 12.93 -22.21 8.96
N GLU A 351 12.63 -21.63 10.12
CA GLU A 351 12.88 -22.24 11.44
C GLU A 351 11.91 -23.39 11.73
N LYS A 352 10.67 -23.30 11.22
CA LYS A 352 9.66 -24.35 11.33
C LYS A 352 8.74 -24.32 10.10
N ARG A 353 9.27 -24.80 8.95
CA ARG A 353 8.55 -24.82 7.69
C ARG A 353 7.29 -25.69 7.78
N ASP A 354 6.19 -25.17 7.24
CA ASP A 354 4.87 -25.80 7.24
C ASP A 354 4.02 -25.21 6.10
N ASP A 355 4.13 -25.75 4.88
CA ASP A 355 3.37 -25.23 3.73
C ASP A 355 1.85 -25.46 3.86
N ALA A 356 1.45 -26.48 4.64
CA ALA A 356 0.05 -26.74 4.93
C ALA A 356 -0.57 -25.60 5.77
N LEU A 357 0.22 -24.95 6.64
CA LEU A 357 -0.19 -23.75 7.37
C LEU A 357 -0.61 -22.61 6.44
N VAL A 358 0.20 -22.32 5.42
CA VAL A 358 -0.09 -21.25 4.45
C VAL A 358 -1.36 -21.57 3.67
N LYS A 359 -1.54 -22.82 3.24
CA LYS A 359 -2.78 -23.28 2.60
C LYS A 359 -4.00 -23.11 3.51
N LYS A 360 -3.90 -23.51 4.78
CA LYS A 360 -4.96 -23.36 5.77
C LYS A 360 -5.32 -21.89 6.00
N LEU A 361 -4.32 -21.01 6.10
CA LEU A 361 -4.53 -19.58 6.24
C LEU A 361 -5.25 -18.98 5.02
N LYS A 362 -4.84 -19.34 3.80
CA LYS A 362 -5.55 -18.89 2.57
C LYS A 362 -7.00 -19.38 2.54
N GLN A 363 -7.27 -20.61 2.98
CA GLN A 363 -8.63 -21.15 3.10
C GLN A 363 -9.47 -20.39 4.14
N GLU A 364 -8.88 -20.07 5.30
CA GLU A 364 -9.54 -19.27 6.34
C GLU A 364 -9.87 -17.86 5.84
N ILE A 365 -8.94 -17.21 5.13
CA ILE A 365 -9.16 -15.90 4.52
C ILE A 365 -10.27 -15.95 3.48
N ALA A 366 -10.29 -16.99 2.63
CA ALA A 366 -11.29 -17.16 1.59
C ALA A 366 -12.69 -17.46 2.15
N ALA A 367 -12.78 -18.17 3.28
CA ALA A 367 -14.04 -18.52 3.94
C ALA A 367 -14.68 -17.37 4.74
N SER A 368 -13.93 -16.29 4.97
CA SER A 368 -14.42 -15.11 5.67
C SER A 368 -15.02 -14.10 4.69
N ASP A 369 -16.07 -13.37 5.07
CA ASP A 369 -16.57 -12.22 4.28
C ASP A 369 -15.82 -10.91 4.60
N CYS A 370 -14.83 -10.95 5.51
CA CYS A 370 -14.07 -9.76 5.85
C CYS A 370 -13.23 -9.25 4.67
N GLU A 371 -13.30 -7.94 4.45
CA GLU A 371 -12.48 -7.21 3.46
C GLU A 371 -11.03 -7.07 3.90
N ARG A 372 -10.78 -7.09 5.22
CA ARG A 372 -9.47 -6.88 5.85
C ARG A 372 -9.00 -8.13 6.58
N VAL A 373 -7.71 -8.42 6.49
CA VAL A 373 -7.03 -9.49 7.23
C VAL A 373 -5.87 -8.87 7.98
N LEU A 374 -5.82 -9.01 9.31
CA LEU A 374 -4.76 -8.47 10.16
C LEU A 374 -3.87 -9.60 10.67
N LEU A 375 -2.65 -9.67 10.15
CA LEU A 375 -1.57 -10.53 10.64
C LEU A 375 -0.63 -9.71 11.52
N SER A 376 -0.16 -10.29 12.63
CA SER A 376 0.67 -9.56 13.58
C SER A 376 1.65 -10.48 14.29
N CYS A 377 2.94 -10.22 14.14
CA CYS A 377 4.02 -10.86 14.89
C CYS A 377 5.31 -10.02 14.75
N GLU A 378 6.01 -9.78 15.85
CA GLU A 378 7.28 -9.08 15.84
C GLU A 378 8.37 -9.83 15.08
N SER A 379 8.28 -11.16 14.98
CA SER A 379 9.28 -11.97 14.26
C SER A 379 9.27 -11.81 12.75
N PHE A 380 8.24 -11.15 12.19
CA PHE A 380 8.27 -10.73 10.80
C PHE A 380 9.32 -9.63 10.56
N GLU A 381 9.74 -8.87 11.58
CA GLU A 381 10.82 -7.88 11.45
C GLU A 381 12.16 -8.52 11.03
N ASP A 382 12.34 -9.80 11.38
CA ASP A 382 13.59 -10.52 11.22
C ASP A 382 13.78 -11.17 9.85
N LEU A 383 12.75 -11.18 9.00
CA LEU A 383 12.82 -11.82 7.68
C LEU A 383 13.93 -11.19 6.83
N ASN A 384 14.70 -12.03 6.16
CA ASN A 384 15.62 -11.57 5.12
C ASN A 384 14.82 -11.17 3.85
N ARG A 385 15.52 -10.66 2.83
CA ARG A 385 14.90 -10.21 1.58
C ARG A 385 14.10 -11.32 0.90
N ASP A 386 14.72 -12.48 0.67
CA ASP A 386 14.11 -13.57 -0.08
C ASP A 386 12.87 -14.13 0.65
N GLN A 387 12.93 -14.19 1.99
CA GLN A 387 11.81 -14.62 2.84
C GLN A 387 10.64 -13.62 2.81
N ALA A 388 10.93 -12.31 2.77
CA ALA A 388 9.90 -11.30 2.62
C ALA A 388 9.29 -11.32 1.21
N GLU A 389 10.11 -11.54 0.17
CA GLU A 389 9.65 -11.71 -1.22
C GLU A 389 8.75 -12.96 -1.36
N GLU A 390 9.11 -14.06 -0.71
CA GLU A 390 8.30 -15.28 -0.65
C GLU A 390 6.91 -15.00 -0.03
N PHE A 391 6.85 -14.36 1.14
CA PHE A 391 5.59 -13.95 1.77
C PHE A 391 4.73 -13.10 0.82
N LEU A 392 5.34 -12.10 0.18
CA LEU A 392 4.63 -11.19 -0.72
C LEU A 392 4.15 -11.88 -2.01
N GLY A 393 4.87 -12.92 -2.45
CA GLY A 393 4.48 -13.80 -3.55
C GLY A 393 3.27 -14.66 -3.17
N ASP A 394 3.29 -15.23 -1.96
CA ASP A 394 2.21 -16.07 -1.44
C ASP A 394 0.88 -15.33 -1.32
N PHE A 395 0.91 -14.04 -0.96
CA PHE A 395 -0.26 -13.17 -0.86
C PHE A 395 -0.32 -12.13 -1.98
N SER A 396 0.14 -12.48 -3.18
CA SER A 396 0.14 -11.59 -4.35
C SER A 396 -1.26 -11.24 -4.88
N ASP A 397 -2.26 -12.02 -4.49
CA ASP A 397 -3.67 -11.80 -4.81
C ASP A 397 -4.37 -10.83 -3.85
N MET A 398 -3.70 -10.38 -2.79
CA MET A 398 -4.20 -9.43 -1.80
C MET A 398 -3.48 -8.07 -1.88
N ASP A 399 -4.11 -7.01 -1.37
CA ASP A 399 -3.48 -5.71 -1.15
C ASP A 399 -2.73 -5.70 0.19
N VAL A 400 -1.40 -5.75 0.18
CA VAL A 400 -0.58 -6.10 1.38
C VAL A 400 0.02 -4.88 2.08
N SER A 401 -0.69 -4.20 2.97
CA SER A 401 -0.11 -3.10 3.77
C SER A 401 0.81 -3.60 4.89
N ILE A 402 1.99 -3.00 5.04
CA ILE A 402 2.92 -3.35 6.11
C ILE A 402 2.95 -2.25 7.17
N VAL A 403 2.63 -2.62 8.41
CA VAL A 403 2.60 -1.69 9.54
C VAL A 403 3.76 -2.01 10.46
N CYS A 404 4.64 -1.03 10.69
CA CYS A 404 5.78 -1.19 11.57
C CYS A 404 5.69 -0.18 12.72
N THR A 405 5.91 -0.66 13.94
CA THR A 405 6.06 0.19 15.13
C THR A 405 7.53 0.21 15.51
N LEU A 406 8.08 1.42 15.66
CA LEU A 406 9.46 1.70 16.02
C LEU A 406 9.49 2.48 17.34
N ARG A 407 10.57 2.31 18.10
CA ARG A 407 10.80 3.05 19.36
C ARG A 407 12.15 3.74 19.32
N ASN A 408 12.29 4.86 20.04
CA ASN A 408 13.58 5.51 20.26
C ASN A 408 14.64 4.47 20.68
N ARG A 409 15.84 4.53 20.08
CA ARG A 409 16.89 3.51 20.29
C ARG A 409 17.28 3.36 21.76
N LEU A 410 17.41 4.45 22.50
CA LEU A 410 17.78 4.41 23.91
C LEU A 410 16.66 3.76 24.74
N ASP A 411 15.42 4.18 24.51
CA ASP A 411 14.26 3.60 25.20
C ASP A 411 14.06 2.11 24.86
N TRP A 412 14.35 1.72 23.62
CA TRP A 412 14.31 0.33 23.17
C TRP A 412 15.39 -0.49 23.87
N ILE A 413 16.66 -0.04 23.88
CA ILE A 413 17.77 -0.76 24.56
C ILE A 413 17.50 -0.86 26.06
N GLN A 414 16.98 0.20 26.70
CA GLN A 414 16.55 0.15 28.10
C GLN A 414 15.46 -0.90 28.33
N SER A 415 14.46 -0.96 27.45
CA SER A 415 13.38 -1.94 27.54
C SER A 415 13.85 -3.38 27.27
N MET A 416 14.85 -3.55 26.41
CA MET A 416 15.49 -4.84 26.14
C MET A 416 16.37 -5.29 27.30
N TYR A 417 17.16 -4.39 27.88
CA TYR A 417 17.91 -4.64 29.11
C TYR A 417 16.96 -5.11 30.20
N ALA A 418 15.86 -4.39 30.40
CA ALA A 418 14.85 -4.77 31.37
C ALA A 418 14.31 -6.18 31.15
N GLU A 419 14.02 -6.58 29.91
CA GLU A 419 13.57 -7.94 29.62
C GLU A 419 14.67 -8.99 29.86
N TYR A 420 15.89 -8.76 29.38
CA TYR A 420 16.99 -9.71 29.49
C TYR A 420 17.38 -9.95 30.93
N VAL A 421 17.41 -8.87 31.72
CA VAL A 421 17.49 -8.92 33.16
C VAL A 421 16.34 -9.78 33.64
N LYS A 422 15.06 -9.38 33.47
CA LYS A 422 13.87 -10.12 33.96
C LYS A 422 13.86 -11.62 33.67
N LYS A 423 14.32 -12.04 32.48
CA LYS A 423 14.38 -13.45 32.05
C LYS A 423 15.61 -14.22 32.55
N ALA A 424 16.44 -13.59 33.37
CA ALA A 424 17.73 -14.12 33.83
C ALA A 424 18.73 -14.40 32.70
N TRP A 425 18.55 -13.77 31.53
CA TRP A 425 19.43 -13.94 30.37
C TRP A 425 20.65 -13.01 30.41
N PHE A 426 20.63 -11.99 31.27
CA PHE A 426 21.74 -11.08 31.47
C PHE A 426 21.81 -10.61 32.92
N SER A 427 23.03 -10.50 33.46
CA SER A 427 23.28 -10.15 34.87
C SER A 427 24.33 -9.04 35.05
N GLY A 428 24.75 -8.39 33.96
CA GLY A 428 25.69 -7.27 33.96
C GLY A 428 25.00 -5.91 34.09
N SER A 429 25.78 -4.83 34.13
CA SER A 429 25.26 -3.46 34.12
C SER A 429 24.65 -3.07 32.76
N PHE A 430 23.86 -2.00 32.73
CA PHE A 430 23.36 -1.43 31.46
C PHE A 430 24.50 -1.07 30.48
N SER A 431 25.62 -0.54 30.99
CA SER A 431 26.80 -0.24 30.15
C SER A 431 27.43 -1.49 29.54
N GLN A 432 27.53 -2.59 30.30
CA GLN A 432 27.97 -3.89 29.78
C GLN A 432 26.99 -4.47 28.77
N PHE A 433 25.69 -4.26 28.99
CA PHE A 433 24.63 -4.69 28.08
C PHE A 433 24.68 -3.99 26.73
N ILE A 434 25.02 -2.69 26.69
CA ILE A 434 25.19 -1.95 25.43
C ILE A 434 26.29 -2.58 24.56
N GLY A 435 27.36 -3.11 25.16
CA GLY A 435 28.43 -3.79 24.42
C GLY A 435 28.09 -5.22 23.97
N TYR A 436 26.93 -5.75 24.35
CA TYR A 436 26.53 -7.13 24.06
C TYR A 436 25.93 -7.23 22.65
N ARG A 437 26.76 -7.66 21.68
CA ARG A 437 26.45 -7.67 20.24
C ARG A 437 25.09 -8.27 19.84
N LYS A 438 24.57 -9.25 20.60
CA LYS A 438 23.27 -9.89 20.31
C LYS A 438 22.05 -8.99 20.55
N VAL A 439 22.22 -7.83 21.18
CA VAL A 439 21.10 -6.95 21.56
C VAL A 439 21.01 -5.68 20.69
N HIS A 440 21.91 -5.45 19.74
CA HIS A 440 21.74 -4.30 18.86
C HIS A 440 20.53 -4.49 17.92
N PRO A 441 19.66 -3.47 17.78
CA PRO A 441 18.51 -3.55 16.90
C PRO A 441 18.96 -3.56 15.42
N GLN A 442 18.51 -4.56 14.67
CA GLN A 442 18.85 -4.73 13.26
C GLN A 442 17.83 -4.00 12.37
N PHE A 443 17.81 -2.67 12.47
CA PHE A 443 16.86 -1.81 11.76
C PHE A 443 16.89 -1.97 10.24
N ASP A 444 18.04 -2.38 9.70
CA ASP A 444 18.28 -2.63 8.29
C ASP A 444 17.34 -3.74 7.77
N ARG A 445 16.91 -4.68 8.63
CA ARG A 445 16.01 -5.78 8.24
C ARG A 445 14.60 -5.32 7.89
N ILE A 446 14.17 -4.20 8.46
CA ILE A 446 12.89 -3.58 8.08
C ILE A 446 12.96 -3.10 6.61
N LEU A 447 14.17 -2.80 6.10
CA LEU A 447 14.38 -2.49 4.69
C LEU A 447 14.29 -3.73 3.79
N ASN A 448 14.38 -4.97 4.30
CA ASN A 448 14.15 -6.17 3.49
C ASN A 448 12.73 -6.21 2.95
N TRP A 449 11.77 -5.77 3.78
CA TRP A 449 10.41 -5.54 3.34
C TRP A 449 10.35 -4.49 2.24
N LYS A 450 11.20 -3.44 2.26
CA LYS A 450 11.25 -2.41 1.19
C LYS A 450 11.64 -2.98 -0.19
N VAL A 451 12.54 -3.95 -0.26
CA VAL A 451 13.09 -4.45 -1.55
C VAL A 451 12.11 -5.39 -2.26
N GLY A 452 11.40 -6.25 -1.51
CA GLY A 452 10.26 -7.01 -2.03
C GLY A 452 9.02 -6.13 -2.28
N LEU A 453 8.92 -4.99 -1.60
CA LEU A 453 7.92 -3.95 -1.84
C LEU A 453 8.27 -3.04 -3.04
N SER A 454 9.07 -3.51 -4.01
CA SER A 454 9.23 -2.77 -5.26
C SER A 454 7.87 -2.66 -5.97
N ARG A 455 7.30 -1.48 -5.78
CA ARG A 455 6.23 -0.88 -6.55
C ARG A 455 4.77 -1.35 -6.28
N ARG A 456 4.45 -1.91 -5.11
CA ARG A 456 3.03 -2.07 -4.66
C ARG A 456 2.61 -0.81 -3.88
N GLU A 457 1.38 -0.34 -4.03
CA GLU A 457 0.78 0.78 -3.26
C GLU A 457 0.58 0.47 -1.76
N ASN A 458 1.40 -0.41 -1.22
CA ASN A 458 1.40 -0.78 0.17
C ASN A 458 2.06 0.33 0.98
N GLN A 459 1.27 0.97 1.83
CA GLN A 459 1.78 1.94 2.78
C GLN A 459 2.66 1.20 3.79
N ILE A 460 3.95 1.53 3.86
CA ILE A 460 4.75 1.20 5.05
C ILE A 460 4.39 2.25 6.09
N ILE A 461 3.42 1.94 6.95
CA ILE A 461 2.97 2.90 7.95
C ILE A 461 3.82 2.71 9.21
N ARG A 462 4.61 3.73 9.55
CA ARG A 462 5.59 3.69 10.63
C ARG A 462 5.12 4.45 11.86
N HIS A 463 4.70 3.76 12.90
CA HIS A 463 4.45 4.40 14.20
C HIS A 463 5.77 4.58 14.97
N VAL A 464 6.10 5.80 15.43
CA VAL A 464 7.36 6.10 16.15
C VAL A 464 7.07 6.53 17.58
N HIS A 465 7.37 5.66 18.54
CA HIS A 465 7.18 5.91 19.96
C HIS A 465 8.21 6.95 20.46
N LYS A 466 7.73 8.17 20.69
CA LYS A 466 8.38 9.31 21.41
C LYS A 466 9.65 9.87 20.73
N LEU A 467 9.50 11.05 20.13
CA LEU A 467 10.51 12.08 19.79
C LEU A 467 11.94 11.56 19.50
N LEU A 468 12.28 11.43 18.22
CA LEU A 468 13.63 11.77 17.77
C LEU A 468 13.69 13.30 17.76
N SER A 469 14.12 13.91 18.87
CA SER A 469 14.39 15.37 18.93
C SER A 469 15.63 15.79 18.15
N ASP A 470 16.32 14.84 17.51
CA ASP A 470 17.50 15.07 16.68
C ASP A 470 17.18 14.92 15.18
N ARG A 471 17.32 16.04 14.44
CA ARG A 471 17.16 16.09 12.97
C ARG A 471 18.10 15.14 12.24
N ALA A 472 19.28 14.84 12.78
CA ALA A 472 20.27 13.97 12.11
C ALA A 472 19.77 12.52 12.02
N SER A 473 19.18 12.01 13.10
CA SER A 473 18.57 10.68 13.14
C SER A 473 17.35 10.53 12.21
N LEU A 474 16.61 11.61 11.95
CA LEU A 474 15.47 11.67 11.04
C LEU A 474 15.91 11.75 9.56
N SER A 475 16.96 12.51 9.25
CA SER A 475 17.47 12.67 7.88
C SER A 475 17.86 11.33 7.23
N PHE A 476 18.53 10.45 7.96
CA PHE A 476 18.86 9.10 7.50
C PHE A 476 17.61 8.33 7.04
N TRP A 477 16.51 8.38 7.79
CA TRP A 477 15.27 7.67 7.43
C TRP A 477 14.49 8.35 6.30
N LEU A 478 14.60 9.67 6.17
CA LEU A 478 13.95 10.47 5.12
C LEU A 478 14.65 10.33 3.77
N ASP A 479 15.97 10.15 3.76
CA ASP A 479 16.76 9.94 2.53
C ASP A 479 16.63 8.50 2.00
N LEU A 480 16.28 7.55 2.88
CA LEU A 480 16.18 6.12 2.54
C LEU A 480 14.79 5.66 2.10
N LEU A 481 13.72 6.47 2.11
CA LEU A 481 12.35 6.04 1.77
C LEU A 481 11.59 7.12 0.98
N PRO A 482 10.76 6.75 -0.03
CA PRO A 482 9.92 7.72 -0.73
C PRO A 482 9.06 8.52 0.26
N ARG A 483 8.92 9.82 0.03
CA ARG A 483 8.20 10.78 0.92
C ARG A 483 6.70 10.47 1.09
N GLU A 484 6.16 9.46 0.41
CA GLU A 484 4.74 9.33 0.12
C GLU A 484 3.88 8.63 1.18
N LYS A 485 4.39 8.16 2.33
CA LYS A 485 3.54 7.56 3.40
C LYS A 485 4.23 7.52 4.78
N LEU A 486 4.70 8.66 5.29
CA LEU A 486 5.26 8.76 6.65
C LEU A 486 4.22 9.33 7.62
N ILE A 487 3.79 8.54 8.62
CA ILE A 487 2.85 9.00 9.66
C ILE A 487 3.48 8.82 11.03
N PHE A 488 3.99 9.90 11.59
CA PHE A 488 4.53 9.91 12.94
C PHE A 488 3.38 10.03 13.94
N ALA A 489 3.16 8.99 14.75
CA ALA A 489 2.26 9.04 15.90
C ALA A 489 3.04 8.75 17.19
N SER A 490 2.81 9.56 18.22
CA SER A 490 3.50 9.48 19.51
C SER A 490 2.95 8.35 20.41
N ALA A 491 3.61 8.18 21.56
CA ALA A 491 3.61 7.08 22.54
C ALA A 491 2.28 6.55 23.14
N GLU A 492 1.13 6.73 22.50
CA GLU A 492 -0.16 6.33 23.05
C GLU A 492 -0.85 5.33 22.12
N ALA A 493 -1.35 4.22 22.69
CA ALA A 493 -2.09 3.20 21.96
C ALA A 493 -3.30 3.78 21.19
N ALA A 494 -3.87 4.89 21.66
CA ALA A 494 -4.91 5.65 20.97
C ALA A 494 -4.46 6.08 19.55
N LYS A 495 -3.22 6.55 19.41
CA LYS A 495 -2.70 7.04 18.12
C LYS A 495 -2.31 5.92 17.14
N PHE A 496 -2.01 4.72 17.63
CA PHE A 496 -1.79 3.56 16.75
C PHE A 496 -3.12 3.08 16.15
N TRP A 497 -4.19 3.08 16.93
CA TRP A 497 -5.53 2.76 16.44
C TRP A 497 -6.08 3.84 15.49
N GLU A 498 -5.83 5.13 15.75
CA GLU A 498 -6.14 6.21 14.80
C GLU A 498 -5.44 6.01 13.45
N LEU A 499 -4.16 5.64 13.49
CA LEU A 499 -3.36 5.34 12.29
C LEU A 499 -3.91 4.12 11.54
N LEU A 500 -4.22 3.03 12.25
CA LEU A 500 -4.87 1.86 11.65
C LEU A 500 -6.25 2.19 11.08
N SER A 501 -7.00 3.08 11.70
CA SER A 501 -8.31 3.52 11.22
C SER A 501 -8.19 4.35 9.94
N HIS A 502 -7.36 5.39 9.94
CA HIS A 502 -7.19 6.31 8.81
C HIS A 502 -6.57 5.63 7.58
N GLU A 503 -5.56 4.80 7.80
CA GLU A 503 -4.76 4.23 6.71
C GLU A 503 -5.18 2.82 6.31
N CYS A 504 -5.57 2.00 7.30
CA CYS A 504 -5.93 0.61 7.10
C CYS A 504 -7.44 0.36 7.17
N GLY A 505 -8.25 1.34 7.57
CA GLY A 505 -9.69 1.15 7.78
C GLY A 505 -10.00 0.24 8.97
N ILE A 506 -9.07 0.03 9.91
CA ILE A 506 -9.27 -0.82 11.09
C ILE A 506 -9.50 0.05 12.31
N SER A 507 -10.74 0.08 12.81
CA SER A 507 -11.11 0.79 14.04
C SER A 507 -10.76 -0.04 15.27
N LYS A 508 -10.55 0.64 16.41
CA LYS A 508 -10.46 -0.03 17.72
C LYS A 508 -11.88 -0.45 18.14
N PRO A 509 -12.14 -1.75 18.37
CA PRO A 509 -13.39 -2.20 18.98
C PRO A 509 -13.67 -1.49 20.31
N VAL A 510 -14.91 -1.03 20.48
CA VAL A 510 -15.37 -0.46 21.75
C VAL A 510 -15.40 -1.57 22.81
N VAL A 511 -14.71 -1.33 23.93
CA VAL A 511 -14.58 -2.25 25.08
C VAL A 511 -14.87 -1.50 26.37
N GLU A 512 -15.55 -2.16 27.32
CA GLU A 512 -15.83 -1.59 28.64
C GLU A 512 -14.52 -1.50 29.45
N GLU A 513 -14.25 -0.34 30.08
CA GLU A 513 -12.99 -0.04 30.77
C GLU A 513 -12.62 -1.02 31.89
N SER A 514 -13.60 -1.75 32.44
CA SER A 514 -13.41 -2.72 33.53
C SER A 514 -12.65 -3.99 33.13
N GLU A 515 -12.50 -4.25 31.83
CA GLU A 515 -11.94 -5.49 31.30
C GLU A 515 -10.42 -5.47 31.03
N GLU A 516 -9.78 -4.29 30.99
CA GLU A 516 -8.33 -4.16 30.75
C GLU A 516 -7.51 -4.30 32.05
N LYS A 517 -7.70 -5.42 32.78
CA LYS A 517 -6.72 -5.79 33.82
C LYS A 517 -5.42 -6.21 33.14
N ARG A 518 -4.31 -5.55 33.49
CA ARG A 518 -2.95 -6.01 33.12
C ARG A 518 -2.75 -7.43 33.63
N LEU A 519 -2.77 -8.40 32.73
CA LEU A 519 -2.68 -9.84 33.05
C LEU A 519 -1.33 -10.29 33.65
N ASN A 520 -0.31 -9.42 33.69
CA ASN A 520 1.00 -9.75 34.28
C ASN A 520 1.65 -8.50 34.89
N PRO A 521 1.61 -8.30 36.23
CA PRO A 521 2.50 -7.34 36.88
C PRO A 521 3.94 -7.81 36.69
N SER A 522 4.76 -6.97 36.06
CA SER A 522 6.19 -7.23 35.90
C SER A 522 6.97 -6.27 36.79
N PRO A 523 7.71 -6.76 37.80
CA PRO A 523 8.59 -5.94 38.64
C PRO A 523 9.56 -5.10 37.81
N SER A 524 9.94 -3.94 38.33
CA SER A 524 10.85 -3.01 37.70
C SER A 524 12.28 -3.53 37.74
N VAL A 525 13.12 -3.03 36.84
CA VAL A 525 14.55 -3.32 36.88
C VAL A 525 15.16 -2.84 38.19
N GLN A 526 14.77 -1.66 38.69
CA GLN A 526 15.21 -1.18 40.00
C GLN A 526 14.84 -2.15 41.15
N ALA A 527 13.64 -2.74 41.15
CA ALA A 527 13.26 -3.69 42.20
C ALA A 527 14.11 -4.97 42.15
N VAL A 528 14.39 -5.46 40.95
CA VAL A 528 15.26 -6.62 40.73
C VAL A 528 16.69 -6.31 41.14
N GLU A 529 17.23 -5.17 40.72
CA GLU A 529 18.60 -4.77 41.03
C GLU A 529 18.78 -4.50 42.54
N PHE A 530 17.80 -3.88 43.18
CA PHE A 530 17.75 -3.72 44.63
C PHE A 530 17.81 -5.08 45.34
N ALA A 531 16.96 -6.03 44.93
CA ALA A 531 16.95 -7.38 45.47
C ALA A 531 18.28 -8.12 45.19
N ARG A 532 18.85 -7.96 44.00
CA ARG A 532 20.14 -8.53 43.61
C ARG A 532 21.29 -8.00 44.47
N MET A 533 21.32 -6.69 44.72
CA MET A 533 22.31 -6.06 45.60
C MET A 533 22.21 -6.60 47.02
N HIS A 534 20.99 -6.77 47.52
CA HIS A 534 20.73 -7.39 48.82
C HIS A 534 21.28 -8.83 48.87
N PHE A 535 20.91 -9.71 47.94
CA PHE A 535 21.35 -11.12 47.97
C PHE A 535 22.85 -11.32 47.73
N ARG A 536 23.48 -10.53 46.84
CA ARG A 536 24.95 -10.58 46.66
C ARG A 536 25.70 -10.20 47.93
N ARG A 537 25.19 -9.23 48.69
CA ARG A 537 25.79 -8.82 49.97
C ARG A 537 25.68 -9.90 51.04
N GLN A 538 24.65 -10.73 50.97
CA GLN A 538 24.46 -11.89 51.84
C GLN A 538 25.34 -13.09 51.41
N GLY A 539 26.25 -12.96 50.45
CA GLY A 539 27.12 -14.06 50.01
C GLY A 539 26.39 -15.13 49.17
N ILE A 540 25.16 -14.84 48.71
CA ILE A 540 24.46 -15.66 47.72
C ILE A 540 25.00 -15.25 46.34
N HIS A 541 25.99 -16.00 45.87
CA HIS A 541 26.64 -15.74 44.58
C HIS A 541 25.97 -16.51 43.43
N ASP A 542 25.44 -17.70 43.70
CA ASP A 542 24.71 -18.53 42.73
C ASP A 542 23.19 -18.37 42.92
N LEU A 543 22.41 -18.39 41.84
CA LEU A 543 20.93 -18.26 41.85
C LEU A 543 20.36 -16.93 42.40
N HIS A 544 21.21 -15.93 42.66
CA HIS A 544 20.78 -14.61 43.16
C HIS A 544 19.72 -13.93 42.29
N TYR A 545 19.68 -14.25 40.99
CA TYR A 545 18.77 -13.62 40.05
C TYR A 545 17.33 -14.19 40.12
N PRO A 546 17.09 -15.51 40.02
CA PRO A 546 15.77 -16.09 40.30
C PRO A 546 15.21 -15.71 41.68
N ILE A 547 16.07 -15.66 42.70
CA ILE A 547 15.69 -15.31 44.07
C ILE A 547 15.34 -13.82 44.18
N ALA A 548 16.17 -12.93 43.60
CA ALA A 548 15.85 -11.52 43.45
C ALA A 548 14.53 -11.32 42.72
N MET A 549 14.29 -12.12 41.68
CA MET A 549 13.12 -11.99 40.84
C MET A 549 11.84 -12.34 41.60
N HIS A 550 11.85 -13.46 42.30
CA HIS A 550 10.77 -13.93 43.15
C HIS A 550 10.51 -12.97 44.33
N PHE A 551 11.57 -12.46 44.97
CA PHE A 551 11.47 -11.46 46.04
C PHE A 551 10.81 -10.17 45.55
N SER A 552 11.21 -9.65 44.38
CA SER A 552 10.58 -8.45 43.79
C SER A 552 9.11 -8.67 43.44
N LEU A 553 8.73 -9.85 42.92
CA LEU A 553 7.33 -10.20 42.64
C LEU A 553 6.48 -10.28 43.91
N ARG A 554 7.04 -10.85 44.98
CA ARG A 554 6.37 -10.96 46.28
C ARG A 554 6.18 -9.60 46.96
N LEU A 555 7.19 -8.74 46.91
CA LEU A 555 7.07 -7.35 47.38
C LEU A 555 5.98 -6.58 46.61
N ASP A 556 5.87 -6.79 45.30
CA ASP A 556 4.81 -6.16 44.48
C ASP A 556 3.42 -6.68 44.86
N LYS A 557 3.30 -7.96 45.26
CA LYS A 557 2.03 -8.59 45.67
C LYS A 557 1.61 -8.21 47.09
N ASP A 558 2.54 -8.18 48.03
CA ASP A 558 2.25 -8.02 49.48
C ASP A 558 2.08 -6.54 49.88
N PHE A 559 2.55 -5.59 49.06
CA PHE A 559 2.58 -4.16 49.40
C PHE A 559 1.90 -3.21 48.40
N ALA A 560 1.26 -3.72 47.34
CA ALA A 560 0.50 -2.88 46.42
C ALA A 560 -0.93 -2.61 46.95
N PRO A 561 -1.42 -1.36 46.93
CA PRO A 561 -2.86 -1.10 47.08
C PRO A 561 -3.62 -1.71 45.90
N ASN A 562 -4.82 -2.23 46.15
CA ASN A 562 -5.65 -3.02 45.20
C ASN A 562 -5.89 -2.40 43.80
N ASN A 563 -5.51 -1.13 43.56
CA ASN A 563 -5.70 -0.42 42.30
C ASN A 563 -4.44 0.29 41.74
N SER A 564 -3.22 -0.03 42.19
CA SER A 564 -2.01 0.63 41.66
C SER A 564 -1.37 -0.13 40.48
N PRO A 565 -1.06 0.52 39.33
CA PRO A 565 -0.37 -0.15 38.25
C PRO A 565 1.14 -0.29 38.54
N ALA A 566 1.58 -1.54 38.76
CA ALA A 566 2.92 -2.16 38.58
C ALA A 566 4.17 -1.65 39.34
N SER A 567 4.94 -2.59 39.90
CA SER A 567 6.34 -2.51 40.35
C SER A 567 6.66 -1.51 41.49
N PHE A 568 6.69 -2.03 42.71
CA PHE A 568 6.99 -1.39 43.99
C PHE A 568 8.12 -0.33 44.01
N PHE A 569 9.19 -0.48 43.20
CA PHE A 569 10.30 0.49 43.14
C PHE A 569 10.68 0.91 41.72
N ARG A 570 10.26 2.08 41.26
CA ARG A 570 10.62 2.66 39.95
C ARG A 570 11.69 3.75 40.03
N SER A 571 11.97 4.28 41.22
CA SER A 571 13.00 5.29 41.45
C SER A 571 13.79 5.03 42.73
N ASN A 572 14.98 5.62 42.83
CA ASN A 572 15.76 5.63 44.08
C ASN A 572 14.99 6.34 45.19
N GLU A 573 14.15 7.33 44.86
CA GLU A 573 13.30 7.98 45.86
C GLU A 573 12.25 7.04 46.46
N GLN A 574 11.69 6.11 45.67
CA GLN A 574 10.77 5.11 46.19
C GLN A 574 11.47 4.07 47.06
N ILE A 575 12.69 3.66 46.68
CA ILE A 575 13.55 2.81 47.51
C ILE A 575 13.87 3.53 48.82
N ARG A 576 14.27 4.80 48.75
CA ARG A 576 14.52 5.65 49.91
C ARG A 576 13.29 5.75 50.80
N ALA A 577 12.13 6.10 50.24
CA ALA A 577 10.88 6.26 50.98
C ALA A 577 10.47 4.97 51.71
N PHE A 578 10.71 3.81 51.10
CA PHE A 578 10.49 2.51 51.74
C PHE A 578 11.49 2.26 52.87
N LEU A 579 12.79 2.42 52.61
CA LEU A 579 13.83 2.23 53.63
C LEU A 579 13.69 3.24 54.78
N SER A 580 13.20 4.45 54.49
CA SER A 580 12.94 5.49 55.48
C SER A 580 11.95 5.07 56.56
N ARG A 581 11.06 4.10 56.28
CA ARG A 581 10.14 3.53 57.28
C ARG A 581 10.86 2.83 58.42
N TYR A 582 12.09 2.40 58.15
CA TYR A 582 12.93 1.68 59.08
C TYR A 582 14.13 2.52 59.54
N ILE A 583 14.19 3.80 59.16
CA ILE A 583 15.33 4.69 59.42
C ILE A 583 15.66 4.88 60.90
N ALA A 584 14.68 4.65 61.78
CA ALA A 584 14.85 4.72 63.23
C ALA A 584 15.77 3.62 63.76
N ASP A 585 15.79 2.45 63.12
CA ASP A 585 16.58 1.29 63.52
C ASP A 585 17.65 0.97 62.46
N ASP A 586 18.81 1.60 62.64
CA ASP A 586 19.94 1.51 61.71
C ASP A 586 20.49 0.08 61.62
N ILE A 587 20.48 -0.64 62.74
CA ILE A 587 20.93 -2.04 62.82
C ILE A 587 19.99 -2.92 62.00
N TRP A 588 18.68 -2.75 62.18
CA TRP A 588 17.68 -3.51 61.44
C TRP A 588 17.71 -3.21 59.94
N LEU A 589 17.86 -1.93 59.56
CA LEU A 589 18.06 -1.52 58.17
C LEU A 589 19.30 -2.16 57.54
N GLN A 590 20.40 -2.17 58.27
CA GLN A 590 21.66 -2.75 57.82
C GLN A 590 21.57 -4.27 57.68
N GLN A 591 20.92 -4.95 58.61
CA GLN A 591 20.76 -6.41 58.60
C GLN A 591 19.78 -6.89 57.51
N ASN A 592 18.64 -6.22 57.34
CA ASN A 592 17.56 -6.69 56.48
C ASN A 592 17.64 -6.13 55.05
N PHE A 593 18.29 -4.99 54.85
CA PHE A 593 18.37 -4.36 53.53
C PHE A 593 19.79 -3.96 53.12
N GLY A 594 20.75 -3.98 54.04
CA GLY A 594 22.14 -3.60 53.75
C GLY A 594 22.33 -2.08 53.56
N PHE A 595 21.41 -1.26 54.05
CA PHE A 595 21.54 0.20 54.02
C PHE A 595 21.77 0.72 55.43
N SER A 596 22.71 1.65 55.59
CA SER A 596 22.77 2.50 56.78
C SER A 596 21.82 3.69 56.63
N ARG A 597 21.52 4.37 57.74
CA ARG A 597 20.78 5.62 57.79
C ARG A 597 21.39 6.67 56.87
N SER A 598 22.73 6.73 56.78
CA SER A 598 23.41 7.61 55.84
C SER A 598 23.19 7.19 54.39
N ASP A 599 23.26 5.88 54.06
CA ASP A 599 22.98 5.41 52.70
C ASP A 599 21.56 5.76 52.26
N VAL A 600 20.58 5.62 53.16
CA VAL A 600 19.18 6.01 52.90
C VAL A 600 19.06 7.52 52.68
N THR A 601 19.75 8.33 53.48
CA THR A 601 19.69 9.79 53.37
C THR A 601 20.38 10.31 52.11
N HIS A 602 21.44 9.64 51.66
CA HIS A 602 22.19 9.95 50.43
C HIS A 602 21.68 9.23 49.17
N LEU A 603 20.60 8.44 49.29
CA LEU A 603 19.98 7.76 48.15
C LEU A 603 19.24 8.79 47.29
N HIS A 604 19.87 9.23 46.21
CA HIS A 604 19.30 10.16 45.23
C HIS A 604 19.40 9.51 43.84
N GLU A 605 18.71 10.03 42.82
CA GLU A 605 18.64 9.39 41.50
C GLU A 605 20.02 9.13 40.85
N LYS A 606 21.09 9.81 41.31
CA LYS A 606 22.45 9.69 40.78
C LYS A 606 23.34 8.63 41.45
N THR A 607 22.89 7.90 42.48
CA THR A 607 23.80 7.11 43.36
C THR A 607 24.08 5.65 42.96
N LEU A 608 23.67 5.17 41.77
CA LEU A 608 24.28 3.98 41.17
C LEU A 608 25.35 4.44 40.19
N SER A 609 26.58 4.60 40.68
CA SER A 609 27.72 4.88 39.79
C SER A 609 27.87 3.77 38.76
N VAL A 610 28.44 4.12 37.61
CA VAL A 610 28.63 3.33 36.37
C VAL A 610 29.24 1.92 36.57
N THR A 611 29.70 1.58 37.78
CA THR A 611 30.39 0.33 38.11
C THR A 611 29.73 -0.51 39.22
N GLY A 612 28.63 -0.06 39.84
CA GLY A 612 27.83 -0.91 40.75
C GLY A 612 28.58 -1.49 41.96
N HIS A 613 29.58 -0.79 42.50
CA HIS A 613 30.33 -1.23 43.69
C HIS A 613 30.26 -0.18 44.80
N LEU A 614 29.96 -0.62 46.03
CA LEU A 614 30.15 0.12 47.27
C LEU A 614 31.35 -0.45 48.01
N SER A 615 32.18 0.44 48.56
CA SER A 615 33.47 0.13 49.17
C SER A 615 33.33 -0.49 50.57
N ARG A 616 34.09 -1.58 50.76
CA ARG A 616 34.50 -2.24 52.02
C ARG A 616 33.62 -3.39 52.54
N GLU A 617 34.37 -4.45 52.87
CA GLU A 617 34.01 -5.80 53.29
C GLU A 617 33.22 -5.84 54.60
N PHE A 618 32.54 -6.95 54.93
CA PHE A 618 32.51 -7.65 56.23
C PHE A 618 31.33 -8.65 56.33
N LYS A 619 31.49 -9.59 57.28
CA LYS A 619 31.00 -10.99 57.27
C LYS A 619 29.59 -11.18 57.88
N MET A 620 28.74 -11.94 57.19
CA MET A 620 27.65 -12.75 57.77
C MET A 620 27.81 -14.20 57.32
N ARG A 621 27.43 -15.16 58.18
CA ARG A 621 27.72 -16.59 57.97
C ARG A 621 26.61 -17.23 57.13
N ALA A 622 27.02 -18.05 56.16
CA ALA A 622 26.15 -18.71 55.18
C ALA A 622 25.02 -19.57 55.79
N ASN A 623 25.17 -20.02 57.04
CA ASN A 623 24.19 -20.90 57.70
C ASN A 623 22.87 -20.17 58.03
N ASP A 624 22.93 -18.91 58.45
CA ASP A 624 21.72 -18.14 58.82
C ASP A 624 20.81 -17.86 57.61
N ILE A 625 21.41 -17.86 56.42
CA ILE A 625 20.75 -17.62 55.13
C ILE A 625 20.18 -18.92 54.55
N ALA A 626 20.89 -20.04 54.71
CA ALA A 626 20.41 -21.36 54.33
C ALA A 626 19.15 -21.76 55.12
N ASP A 627 19.09 -21.44 56.41
CA ASP A 627 17.93 -21.73 57.27
C ASP A 627 16.69 -20.90 56.88
N THR A 628 16.90 -19.63 56.51
CA THR A 628 15.83 -18.75 56.02
C THR A 628 15.31 -19.23 54.65
N TYR A 629 16.21 -19.71 53.77
CA TYR A 629 15.86 -20.26 52.46
C TYR A 629 15.09 -21.59 52.57
N GLN A 630 15.51 -22.50 53.46
CA GLN A 630 14.83 -23.77 53.71
C GLN A 630 13.46 -23.59 54.37
N SER A 631 13.31 -22.65 55.31
CA SER A 631 12.02 -22.28 55.92
C SER A 631 11.01 -21.73 54.90
N VAL A 632 11.49 -21.11 53.83
CA VAL A 632 10.65 -20.59 52.75
C VAL A 632 10.31 -21.69 51.75
N LEU A 633 11.27 -22.55 51.35
CA LEU A 633 11.01 -23.69 50.48
C LEU A 633 10.07 -24.73 51.12
N SER A 634 10.17 -24.97 52.43
CA SER A 634 9.29 -25.89 53.15
C SER A 634 7.83 -25.43 53.26
N LYS A 635 7.55 -24.18 52.86
CA LYS A 635 6.17 -23.65 52.74
C LYS A 635 5.60 -23.80 51.33
N PHE A 636 6.39 -24.33 50.39
CA PHE A 636 6.03 -24.60 49.00
C PHE A 636 6.14 -26.09 48.62
N SER A 637 6.50 -26.97 49.56
CA SER A 637 6.30 -28.43 49.46
C SER A 637 4.92 -28.82 49.95
#